data_AF-A0A8S0PHE8-F1
#
_entry.id   AF-A0A8S0PHE8-F1
#
_cell.length_a   1.000
_cell.length_b   1.000
_cell.length_c   1.000
_cell.angle_alpha   90.00
_cell.angle_beta   90.00
_cell.angle_gamma   90.00
#
_symmetry.space_group_name_H-M   'P 1'
#
loop_
_entity.id
_entity.type
_entity.pdbx_description
1 polymer ?
#
loop_
_entity_poly.entity_id
_entity_poly.type
_entity_poly.pdbx_seq_one_letter_code
_entity_poly.pdbx_strand_id
1 'polypeptide(L)'
;MGVFFLSIFIVFFLLHVRLAHSHIDSGIQLSRENSYGSAIGDPGMKTPNARFGLEAWNFCNEVGMEAPQMGSPRMADCADLHCPLIPDKRSKCEVHHKVNKSDNRLKAGDEFPVSEFKSYRDPDLYAVEKEIYLGSLCEVHDFAEPWYFWMIMLKNGNFDKNTTLCPENGRKVTKIVTDRSFPCFGEGCMNQPLVYHNQSLVVYLGNNASLVGGFYGTYDLDANLSAGSGNNSFFSISWQKNLSTNSWIVSHKLTSSSKYPSLMLYLRADAAKGFNGGYHYSGRGIIRKLLESPNFKVRLTLDIKQGGGSDSQFYLLDIGSCWKNNGDPCDGDVLTDVTRYSEMIINPATTSWCRSDNLVSCPPYHISSTGTVIHRNDTSRFPYSAYHLYCAPGNANYLEKPFDICDPYSNPQAQELVQILPHPEWAMHGYPAKKGDGWIGDSRTWELDVGTLSSRLYFYQDPGTKPAKRVWSSINIGTEIYVSPSGANAEWTLLESPNFKVRLTLDIKQGGGSDSQFYLLDIGSCWKNNGDPCDGDVLTDVTRYSEMIINPATTSWCRSDNLVSCPPYHISSTGTVIHRNDTSRFPYSAYHLYCAPGNANYLEKPFDICDPYSNPQAQELVQILPHPEWAMHGYPAKKGDGWIGDSRTWELDVGTLSSRLYFYQDPGTKPAKRVWSSINIGTEIYVSPSGANAEWTVSDFDILVPKDTKEDGHGYM
;
A
#
# COMPACT_ATOMS: atom_id res chain seq x y z
N MET A 1 -51.29 34.96 -44.64
CA MET A 1 -51.52 34.23 -43.37
C MET A 1 -50.68 32.95 -43.21
N GLY A 2 -49.62 32.72 -43.99
CA GLY A 2 -48.79 31.50 -43.85
C GLY A 2 -47.44 31.69 -43.14
N VAL A 3 -46.93 32.93 -43.03
CA VAL A 3 -45.57 33.18 -42.53
C VAL A 3 -45.55 33.47 -41.02
N PHE A 4 -46.62 34.05 -40.47
CA PHE A 4 -46.73 34.35 -39.05
C PHE A 4 -46.94 33.10 -38.17
N PHE A 5 -47.55 32.04 -38.71
CA PHE A 5 -47.75 30.78 -37.98
C PHE A 5 -46.48 29.93 -37.87
N LEU A 6 -45.56 30.05 -38.85
CA LEU A 6 -44.31 29.28 -38.85
C LEU A 6 -43.33 29.81 -37.79
N SER A 7 -43.27 31.13 -37.58
CA SER A 7 -42.42 31.75 -36.56
C SER A 7 -42.85 31.42 -35.14
N ILE A 8 -44.16 31.31 -34.88
CA ILE A 8 -44.69 30.96 -33.56
C ILE A 8 -44.40 29.49 -33.23
N PHE A 9 -44.49 28.58 -34.22
CA PHE A 9 -44.14 27.18 -34.03
C PHE A 9 -42.66 26.95 -33.74
N ILE A 10 -41.76 27.70 -34.39
CA ILE A 10 -40.31 27.58 -34.15
C ILE A 10 -39.94 28.08 -32.75
N VAL A 11 -40.57 29.16 -32.27
CA VAL A 11 -40.36 29.67 -30.90
C VAL A 11 -40.90 28.70 -29.85
N PHE A 12 -42.07 28.08 -30.07
CA PHE A 12 -42.62 27.08 -29.16
C PHE A 12 -41.80 25.77 -29.15
N PHE A 13 -41.24 25.36 -30.30
CA PHE A 13 -40.37 24.19 -30.39
C PHE A 13 -39.02 24.43 -29.70
N LEU A 14 -38.43 25.62 -29.86
CA LEU A 14 -37.20 26.00 -29.15
C LEU A 14 -37.42 26.16 -27.63
N LEU A 15 -38.61 26.60 -27.19
CA LEU A 15 -38.95 26.63 -25.77
C LEU A 15 -39.13 25.23 -25.18
N HIS A 16 -39.75 24.30 -25.92
CA HIS A 16 -39.88 22.90 -25.49
C HIS A 16 -38.54 22.16 -25.47
N VAL A 17 -37.63 22.45 -26.42
CA VAL A 17 -36.28 21.89 -26.39
C VAL A 17 -35.47 22.45 -25.21
N ARG A 18 -35.65 23.71 -24.82
CA ARG A 18 -35.01 24.29 -23.62
C ARG A 18 -35.62 23.81 -22.30
N LEU A 19 -36.95 23.62 -22.24
CA LEU A 19 -37.62 23.05 -21.07
C LEU A 19 -37.36 21.54 -20.90
N ALA A 20 -37.16 20.82 -22.01
CA ALA A 20 -36.70 19.42 -21.97
C ALA A 20 -35.21 19.31 -21.59
N HIS A 21 -34.35 20.27 -21.98
CA HIS A 21 -32.97 20.32 -21.47
C HIS A 21 -32.91 20.71 -19.99
N SER A 22 -33.77 21.61 -19.51
CA SER A 22 -33.80 21.98 -18.08
C SER A 22 -34.41 20.91 -17.16
N HIS A 23 -35.12 19.92 -17.71
CA HIS A 23 -35.64 18.76 -16.97
C HIS A 23 -34.79 17.48 -17.13
N ILE A 24 -33.79 17.50 -18.02
CA ILE A 24 -32.76 16.45 -18.11
C ILE A 24 -31.52 16.84 -17.27
N ASP A 25 -31.31 18.12 -16.99
CA ASP A 25 -30.21 18.62 -16.15
C ASP A 25 -30.51 18.75 -14.64
N SER A 26 -31.70 18.32 -14.18
CA SER A 26 -32.07 18.35 -12.75
C SER A 26 -32.37 16.96 -12.17
N GLY A 27 -31.96 15.89 -12.85
CA GLY A 27 -32.14 14.48 -12.44
C GLY A 27 -30.84 13.68 -12.28
N ILE A 28 -29.66 14.31 -12.48
CA ILE A 28 -28.35 13.70 -12.22
C ILE A 28 -27.53 14.64 -11.32
N GLN A 29 -28.08 14.94 -10.15
CA GLN A 29 -27.26 15.08 -8.94
C GLN A 29 -27.29 13.74 -8.22
N LEU A 30 -26.79 12.69 -8.90
CA LEU A 30 -26.14 11.62 -8.16
C LEU A 30 -24.98 12.28 -7.43
N SER A 31 -24.98 12.15 -6.10
CA SER A 31 -23.82 12.42 -5.27
C SER A 31 -22.57 11.93 -5.99
N ARG A 32 -21.67 12.84 -6.33
CA ARG A 32 -20.32 12.50 -6.78
C ARG A 32 -19.54 12.09 -5.53
N GLU A 33 -19.99 11.03 -4.86
CA GLU A 33 -19.11 10.25 -3.99
C GLU A 33 -18.04 9.69 -4.91
N ASN A 34 -16.78 10.05 -4.67
CA ASN A 34 -15.65 9.51 -5.41
C ASN A 34 -15.57 8.00 -5.16
N SER A 35 -16.30 7.20 -5.94
CA SER A 35 -16.15 5.75 -5.98
C SER A 35 -14.83 5.44 -6.71
N TYR A 36 -13.72 5.42 -5.98
CA TYR A 36 -12.45 4.94 -6.53
C TYR A 36 -12.63 3.47 -6.97
N GLY A 37 -12.26 3.18 -8.22
CA GLY A 37 -12.17 1.81 -8.74
C GLY A 37 -10.73 1.30 -8.69
N SER A 38 -10.54 -0.02 -8.60
CA SER A 38 -9.19 -0.60 -8.62
C SER A 38 -8.52 -0.47 -9.99
N ALA A 39 -7.31 0.07 -9.96
CA ALA A 39 -6.42 0.19 -11.11
C ALA A 39 -5.54 -1.06 -11.35
N ILE A 40 -5.48 -1.97 -10.39
CA ILE A 40 -4.77 -3.26 -10.50
C ILE A 40 -5.74 -4.39 -10.82
N GLY A 41 -5.23 -5.40 -11.53
CA GLY A 41 -5.99 -6.60 -11.95
C GLY A 41 -6.31 -7.60 -10.83
N ASP A 42 -5.61 -7.51 -9.69
CA ASP A 42 -5.88 -8.33 -8.50
C ASP A 42 -6.12 -7.46 -7.26
N PRO A 43 -7.25 -6.72 -7.20
CA PRO A 43 -7.58 -5.87 -6.06
C PRO A 43 -7.62 -6.70 -4.79
N GLY A 44 -6.96 -6.22 -3.72
CA GLY A 44 -6.92 -6.94 -2.45
C GLY A 44 -6.14 -8.26 -2.48
N MET A 45 -5.41 -8.55 -3.57
CA MET A 45 -4.62 -9.78 -3.73
C MET A 45 -5.46 -11.07 -3.63
N LYS A 46 -6.70 -11.04 -4.15
CA LYS A 46 -7.76 -12.05 -3.91
C LYS A 46 -7.70 -13.26 -4.84
N THR A 47 -7.11 -13.13 -6.02
CA THR A 47 -7.05 -14.22 -6.99
C THR A 47 -6.50 -15.51 -6.38
N PRO A 48 -7.14 -16.68 -6.55
CA PRO A 48 -6.61 -17.95 -6.05
C PRO A 48 -5.36 -18.42 -6.82
N ASN A 49 -5.04 -17.77 -7.94
CA ASN A 49 -3.99 -18.16 -8.86
C ASN A 49 -2.69 -17.39 -8.58
N ALA A 50 -1.54 -18.06 -8.60
CA ALA A 50 -0.26 -17.38 -8.46
C ALA A 50 0.06 -16.57 -9.73
N ARG A 51 0.51 -15.33 -9.55
CA ARG A 51 0.91 -14.40 -10.62
C ARG A 51 2.08 -13.53 -10.12
N PHE A 52 3.28 -14.10 -10.12
CA PHE A 52 4.50 -13.46 -9.62
C PHE A 52 5.62 -13.54 -10.66
N GLY A 53 6.08 -12.40 -11.17
CA GLY A 53 7.28 -12.26 -11.98
C GLY A 53 8.49 -11.94 -11.11
N LEU A 54 9.68 -12.22 -11.61
CA LEU A 54 10.95 -11.84 -11.01
C LEU A 54 11.86 -11.23 -12.07
N GLU A 55 12.52 -10.16 -11.66
CA GLU A 55 13.59 -9.50 -12.40
C GLU A 55 14.79 -9.29 -11.48
N ALA A 56 15.98 -9.53 -12.03
CA ALA A 56 17.21 -9.41 -11.26
C ALA A 56 18.30 -8.69 -12.06
N TRP A 57 18.60 -7.46 -11.67
CA TRP A 57 19.47 -6.56 -12.43
C TRP A 57 20.84 -6.37 -11.78
N ASN A 58 21.78 -5.88 -12.59
CA ASN A 58 22.96 -5.19 -12.09
C ASN A 58 22.66 -3.69 -11.81
N PHE A 59 23.70 -2.91 -11.50
CA PHE A 59 23.60 -1.50 -11.12
C PHE A 59 22.76 -0.61 -12.06
N CYS A 60 22.82 -0.82 -13.37
CA CYS A 60 22.21 0.08 -14.35
C CYS A 60 20.93 -0.46 -14.98
N ASN A 61 20.24 -1.40 -14.30
CA ASN A 61 19.02 -2.03 -14.82
C ASN A 61 19.25 -2.79 -16.14
N GLU A 62 20.46 -3.32 -16.30
CA GLU A 62 20.88 -4.21 -17.38
C GLU A 62 21.45 -5.51 -16.80
N VAL A 63 21.57 -6.54 -17.64
CA VAL A 63 22.17 -7.84 -17.30
C VAL A 63 23.67 -7.78 -17.54
N GLY A 64 24.08 -7.25 -18.69
CA GLY A 64 25.45 -7.25 -19.20
C GLY A 64 25.95 -8.64 -19.57
N MET A 65 25.91 -9.60 -18.63
CA MET A 65 26.23 -11.02 -18.85
C MET A 65 25.40 -11.91 -17.94
N GLU A 66 24.91 -13.03 -18.50
CA GLU A 66 24.20 -14.04 -17.71
C GLU A 66 25.16 -14.77 -16.75
N ALA A 67 24.69 -15.02 -15.53
CA ALA A 67 25.40 -15.84 -14.58
C ALA A 67 25.51 -17.28 -15.11
N PRO A 68 26.66 -17.94 -14.89
CA PRO A 68 26.88 -19.29 -15.39
C PRO A 68 25.75 -20.24 -15.01
N GLN A 69 25.21 -20.96 -16.01
CA GLN A 69 24.16 -21.98 -15.85
C GLN A 69 22.80 -21.48 -15.33
N MET A 70 22.60 -20.16 -15.17
CA MET A 70 21.34 -19.60 -14.67
C MET A 70 20.36 -19.27 -15.81
N GLY A 71 20.87 -18.72 -16.92
CA GLY A 71 20.06 -18.19 -18.02
C GLY A 71 19.56 -16.78 -17.74
N SER A 72 18.57 -16.32 -18.49
CA SER A 72 18.12 -14.92 -18.43
C SER A 72 17.53 -14.58 -17.06
N PRO A 73 17.76 -13.36 -16.52
CA PRO A 73 17.36 -12.97 -15.16
C PRO A 73 15.86 -12.68 -15.01
N ARG A 74 15.05 -12.99 -16.03
CA ARG A 74 13.59 -13.00 -15.93
C ARG A 74 13.09 -14.39 -15.57
N MET A 75 12.26 -14.46 -14.55
CA MET A 75 11.52 -15.67 -14.18
C MET A 75 10.06 -15.32 -13.86
N ALA A 76 9.18 -16.30 -13.90
CA ALA A 76 7.80 -16.13 -13.44
C ALA A 76 7.26 -17.41 -12.80
N ASP A 77 6.30 -17.22 -11.89
CA ASP A 77 5.42 -18.24 -11.35
C ASP A 77 3.97 -17.85 -11.63
N CYS A 78 3.40 -18.54 -12.62
CA CYS A 78 2.00 -18.39 -12.99
C CYS A 78 1.35 -19.75 -12.92
N ALA A 79 0.48 -19.94 -11.93
CA ALA A 79 -0.14 -21.22 -11.63
C ALA A 79 -1.61 -21.03 -11.28
N ASP A 80 -2.48 -21.81 -11.91
CA ASP A 80 -3.93 -21.75 -11.70
C ASP A 80 -4.38 -22.90 -10.80
N LEU A 81 -5.06 -22.57 -9.71
CA LEU A 81 -5.63 -23.55 -8.80
C LEU A 81 -7.03 -23.95 -9.27
N HIS A 82 -7.17 -25.22 -9.65
CA HIS A 82 -8.43 -25.79 -10.11
C HIS A 82 -8.99 -26.71 -9.05
N CYS A 83 -10.07 -26.28 -8.39
CA CYS A 83 -10.77 -27.09 -7.40
C CYS A 83 -12.09 -27.64 -7.97
N PRO A 84 -12.42 -28.91 -7.73
CA PRO A 84 -13.70 -29.50 -8.13
C PRO A 84 -14.89 -28.78 -7.48
N LEU A 85 -15.93 -28.47 -8.26
CA LEU A 85 -17.14 -27.77 -7.80
C LEU A 85 -17.99 -28.57 -6.80
N ILE A 86 -17.86 -29.90 -6.80
CA ILE A 86 -18.56 -30.81 -5.87
C ILE A 86 -17.49 -31.56 -5.07
N PRO A 87 -17.41 -31.35 -3.74
CA PRO A 87 -16.48 -32.08 -2.89
C PRO A 87 -16.96 -33.52 -2.72
N ASP A 88 -16.60 -34.40 -3.66
CA ASP A 88 -16.61 -35.83 -3.41
C ASP A 88 -15.32 -36.22 -2.69
N LYS A 89 -15.33 -37.26 -1.85
CA LYS A 89 -14.22 -37.65 -0.94
C LYS A 89 -12.90 -38.02 -1.66
N ARG A 90 -12.86 -37.96 -2.99
CA ARG A 90 -11.70 -38.25 -3.84
C ARG A 90 -11.23 -37.08 -4.71
N SER A 91 -11.99 -35.99 -4.79
CA SER A 91 -11.72 -34.89 -5.72
C SER A 91 -10.71 -33.91 -5.11
N LYS A 92 -9.46 -33.93 -5.58
CA LYS A 92 -8.39 -33.04 -5.10
C LYS A 92 -8.30 -31.80 -6.00
N CYS A 93 -7.94 -30.66 -5.44
CA CYS A 93 -7.55 -29.51 -6.23
C CYS A 93 -6.22 -29.78 -6.94
N GLU A 94 -6.14 -29.34 -8.20
CA GLU A 94 -4.98 -29.49 -9.07
C GLU A 94 -4.38 -28.13 -9.40
N VAL A 95 -3.06 -28.10 -9.60
CA VAL A 95 -2.33 -26.89 -9.98
C VAL A 95 -1.94 -27.00 -11.44
N HIS A 96 -2.39 -26.05 -12.25
CA HIS A 96 -2.01 -25.94 -13.64
C HIS A 96 -0.96 -24.83 -13.80
N HIS A 97 0.29 -25.21 -13.98
CA HIS A 97 1.37 -24.27 -14.24
C HIS A 97 1.30 -23.75 -15.67
N LYS A 98 1.15 -22.43 -15.83
CA LYS A 98 1.24 -21.74 -17.11
C LYS A 98 2.70 -21.47 -17.52
N VAL A 99 3.56 -21.26 -16.53
CA VAL A 99 5.01 -21.10 -16.73
C VAL A 99 5.72 -22.31 -16.15
N ASN A 100 6.49 -22.99 -17.01
CA ASN A 100 7.20 -24.21 -16.66
C ASN A 100 8.70 -23.98 -16.45
N LYS A 101 9.40 -25.00 -15.95
CA LYS A 101 10.85 -24.94 -15.71
C LYS A 101 11.66 -24.67 -16.98
N SER A 102 11.18 -25.11 -18.15
CA SER A 102 11.82 -24.84 -19.45
C SER A 102 11.81 -23.34 -19.75
N ASP A 103 10.67 -22.69 -19.52
CA ASP A 103 10.45 -21.29 -19.87
C ASP A 103 11.33 -20.38 -19.00
N ASN A 104 11.40 -20.69 -17.70
CA ASN A 104 12.28 -20.00 -16.76
C ASN A 104 13.77 -20.24 -17.04
N ARG A 105 14.15 -21.36 -17.68
CA ARG A 105 15.56 -21.69 -18.02
C ARG A 105 16.07 -21.09 -19.33
N LEU A 106 15.18 -20.47 -20.11
CA LEU A 106 15.57 -19.79 -21.36
C LEU A 106 16.66 -18.76 -21.11
N LYS A 107 17.62 -18.72 -22.03
CA LYS A 107 18.83 -17.90 -21.97
C LYS A 107 19.12 -17.25 -23.32
N ALA A 108 19.99 -16.24 -23.31
CA ALA A 108 20.38 -15.52 -24.52
C ALA A 108 20.79 -16.47 -25.66
N GLY A 109 20.13 -16.33 -26.80
CA GLY A 109 20.33 -17.16 -28.00
C GLY A 109 19.47 -18.42 -28.10
N ASP A 110 18.72 -18.79 -27.06
CA ASP A 110 17.72 -19.87 -27.16
C ASP A 110 16.48 -19.39 -27.91
N GLU A 111 15.88 -20.25 -28.74
CA GLU A 111 14.61 -19.95 -29.41
C GLU A 111 13.44 -20.05 -28.43
N PHE A 112 12.50 -19.11 -28.54
CA PHE A 112 11.27 -19.17 -27.76
C PHE A 112 10.33 -20.26 -28.29
N PRO A 113 9.55 -20.95 -27.44
CA PRO A 113 8.58 -21.96 -27.87
C PRO A 113 7.49 -21.42 -28.81
N VAL A 114 7.28 -20.10 -28.83
CA VAL A 114 6.30 -19.41 -29.68
C VAL A 114 7.07 -18.50 -30.64
N SER A 115 6.82 -18.65 -31.95
CA SER A 115 7.59 -17.99 -33.03
C SER A 115 7.40 -16.47 -33.14
N GLU A 116 6.48 -15.89 -32.35
CA GLU A 116 6.20 -14.46 -32.33
C GLU A 116 7.27 -13.66 -31.57
N PHE A 117 7.99 -14.33 -30.66
CA PHE A 117 9.05 -13.72 -29.85
C PHE A 117 10.41 -13.90 -30.52
N LYS A 118 11.24 -12.87 -30.45
CA LYS A 118 12.54 -12.84 -31.14
C LYS A 118 13.66 -13.29 -30.22
N SER A 119 14.41 -14.29 -30.63
CA SER A 119 15.64 -14.66 -29.93
C SER A 119 16.77 -13.66 -30.20
N TYR A 120 17.33 -13.13 -29.12
CA TYR A 120 18.51 -12.25 -29.12
C TYR A 120 19.71 -12.95 -28.46
N ARG A 121 20.90 -12.75 -29.03
CA ARG A 121 22.16 -13.16 -28.38
C ARG A 121 22.63 -12.17 -27.32
N ASP A 122 22.12 -10.96 -27.38
CA ASP A 122 22.37 -9.90 -26.41
C ASP A 122 21.51 -10.20 -25.15
N PRO A 123 22.12 -10.41 -23.97
CA PRO A 123 21.38 -10.75 -22.76
C PRO A 123 20.37 -9.70 -22.32
N ASP A 124 20.65 -8.42 -22.56
CA ASP A 124 19.79 -7.31 -22.16
C ASP A 124 18.52 -7.32 -23.02
N LEU A 125 18.68 -7.39 -24.35
CA LEU A 125 17.56 -7.52 -25.28
C LEU A 125 16.77 -8.82 -25.07
N TYR A 126 17.45 -9.92 -24.77
CA TYR A 126 16.80 -11.21 -24.51
C TYR A 126 15.97 -11.18 -23.23
N ALA A 127 16.48 -10.55 -22.16
CA ALA A 127 15.76 -10.43 -20.90
C ALA A 127 14.47 -9.61 -21.08
N VAL A 128 14.51 -8.53 -21.87
CA VAL A 128 13.30 -7.77 -22.20
C VAL A 128 12.28 -8.63 -22.94
N GLU A 129 12.71 -9.31 -24.01
CA GLU A 129 11.79 -10.15 -24.79
C GLU A 129 11.23 -11.32 -23.96
N LYS A 130 12.05 -11.92 -23.09
CA LYS A 130 11.63 -13.01 -22.19
C LYS A 130 10.58 -12.54 -21.18
N GLU A 131 10.66 -11.31 -20.66
CA GLU A 131 9.59 -10.76 -19.81
C GLU A 131 8.26 -10.72 -20.55
N ILE A 132 8.25 -10.23 -21.80
CA ILE A 132 7.04 -10.15 -22.62
C ILE A 132 6.50 -11.56 -22.90
N TYR A 133 7.37 -12.52 -23.21
CA TYR A 133 7.02 -13.92 -23.39
C TYR A 133 6.38 -14.52 -22.12
N LEU A 134 7.03 -14.39 -20.96
CA LEU A 134 6.48 -14.88 -19.69
C LEU A 134 5.15 -14.19 -19.36
N GLY A 135 5.04 -12.88 -19.63
CA GLY A 135 3.80 -12.13 -19.54
C GLY A 135 2.69 -12.76 -20.38
N SER A 136 2.95 -13.11 -21.63
CA SER A 136 1.94 -13.75 -22.50
C SER A 136 1.42 -15.08 -21.93
N LEU A 137 2.25 -15.85 -21.24
CA LEU A 137 1.84 -17.08 -20.56
C LEU A 137 1.01 -16.78 -19.31
N CYS A 138 1.35 -15.71 -18.59
CA CYS A 138 0.74 -15.31 -17.33
C CYS A 138 -0.55 -14.49 -17.47
N GLU A 139 -0.86 -14.05 -18.69
CA GLU A 139 -1.96 -13.13 -18.97
C GLU A 139 -3.30 -13.60 -18.38
N VAL A 140 -4.03 -12.64 -17.83
CA VAL A 140 -5.38 -12.79 -17.29
C VAL A 140 -6.31 -11.88 -18.06
N HIS A 141 -7.44 -12.42 -18.51
CA HIS A 141 -8.49 -11.69 -19.21
C HIS A 141 -9.71 -11.50 -18.30
N ASP A 142 -10.01 -10.25 -17.93
CA ASP A 142 -11.17 -9.88 -17.13
C ASP A 142 -11.98 -8.74 -17.79
N PHE A 143 -12.86 -9.09 -18.75
CA PHE A 143 -13.90 -8.27 -19.40
C PHE A 143 -13.53 -6.87 -19.98
N ALA A 144 -12.36 -6.29 -19.74
CA ALA A 144 -11.95 -4.95 -20.19
C ALA A 144 -10.52 -4.89 -20.75
N GLU A 145 -9.49 -5.17 -19.95
CA GLU A 145 -8.07 -5.01 -20.32
C GLU A 145 -7.20 -6.07 -19.62
N PRO A 146 -6.22 -6.70 -20.30
CA PRO A 146 -5.41 -7.75 -19.70
C PRO A 146 -4.47 -7.23 -18.62
N TRP A 147 -4.17 -8.10 -17.66
CA TRP A 147 -3.13 -7.89 -16.65
C TRP A 147 -2.31 -9.17 -16.43
N TYR A 148 -1.14 -9.02 -15.80
CA TYR A 148 -0.11 -10.06 -15.81
C TYR A 148 0.24 -10.56 -14.40
N PHE A 149 1.23 -9.96 -13.76
CA PHE A 149 1.73 -10.40 -12.46
C PHE A 149 2.23 -9.23 -11.61
N TRP A 150 2.34 -9.49 -10.32
CA TRP A 150 3.19 -8.71 -9.42
C TRP A 150 4.65 -8.93 -9.79
N MET A 151 5.48 -7.88 -9.81
CA MET A 151 6.89 -8.00 -10.16
C MET A 151 7.74 -7.96 -8.90
N ILE A 152 8.64 -8.94 -8.74
CA ILE A 152 9.69 -8.92 -7.72
C ILE A 152 10.95 -8.37 -8.36
N MET A 153 11.40 -7.21 -7.90
CA MET A 153 12.63 -6.60 -8.38
C MET A 153 13.75 -6.82 -7.38
N LEU A 154 14.85 -7.39 -7.87
CA LEU A 154 16.10 -7.55 -7.15
C LEU A 154 17.20 -6.80 -7.90
N LYS A 155 18.00 -6.03 -7.18
CA LYS A 155 19.11 -5.26 -7.76
C LYS A 155 20.30 -5.24 -6.82
N ASN A 156 21.50 -5.18 -7.39
CA ASN A 156 22.73 -4.93 -6.63
C ASN A 156 23.35 -3.59 -6.99
N GLY A 157 23.90 -2.93 -5.98
CA GLY A 157 24.54 -1.62 -6.07
C GLY A 157 26.04 -1.67 -6.40
N ASN A 158 26.60 -2.81 -6.79
CA ASN A 158 28.02 -2.88 -7.15
C ASN A 158 28.24 -2.25 -8.53
N PHE A 159 29.33 -1.50 -8.68
CA PHE A 159 29.61 -0.80 -9.94
C PHE A 159 31.09 -0.85 -10.32
N ASP A 160 31.39 -1.49 -11.46
CA ASP A 160 32.75 -1.58 -12.01
C ASP A 160 33.05 -0.43 -12.96
N LYS A 161 33.81 0.55 -12.46
CA LYS A 161 34.27 1.72 -13.21
C LYS A 161 35.20 1.40 -14.39
N ASN A 162 35.75 0.19 -14.48
CA ASN A 162 36.62 -0.19 -15.59
C ASN A 162 35.83 -0.75 -16.78
N THR A 163 34.52 -0.99 -16.61
CA THR A 163 33.65 -1.44 -17.69
C THR A 163 33.01 -0.26 -18.42
N THR A 164 32.30 -0.55 -19.51
CA THR A 164 31.45 0.41 -20.22
C THR A 164 30.03 -0.14 -20.40
N LEU A 165 29.60 -1.02 -19.49
CA LEU A 165 28.29 -1.67 -19.56
C LEU A 165 27.16 -0.66 -19.37
N CYS A 166 27.33 0.24 -18.40
CA CYS A 166 26.31 1.24 -18.07
C CYS A 166 26.55 2.55 -18.85
N PRO A 167 25.53 3.10 -19.53
CA PRO A 167 25.62 4.41 -20.18
C PRO A 167 25.63 5.55 -19.15
N GLU A 168 26.11 6.73 -19.56
CA GLU A 168 26.05 7.98 -18.79
C GLU A 168 24.85 8.81 -19.27
N ASN A 169 23.74 8.79 -18.55
CA ASN A 169 22.48 9.45 -18.96
C ASN A 169 22.10 9.13 -20.42
N GLY A 170 22.09 7.85 -20.78
CA GLY A 170 21.81 7.37 -22.15
C GLY A 170 23.00 7.39 -23.10
N ARG A 171 24.09 8.10 -22.77
CA ARG A 171 25.26 8.21 -23.65
C ARG A 171 26.20 7.02 -23.42
N LYS A 172 26.50 6.28 -24.49
CA LYS A 172 27.58 5.27 -24.44
C LYS A 172 28.92 5.96 -24.22
N VAL A 173 29.65 5.54 -23.21
CA VAL A 173 30.97 6.08 -22.86
C VAL A 173 32.07 5.06 -23.12
N THR A 174 33.26 5.54 -23.51
CA THR A 174 34.45 4.69 -23.65
C THR A 174 35.22 4.54 -22.34
N LYS A 175 34.93 5.39 -21.36
CA LYS A 175 35.52 5.38 -20.02
C LYS A 175 34.54 6.01 -19.03
N ILE A 176 34.37 5.37 -17.87
CA ILE A 176 33.60 5.91 -16.76
C ILE A 176 34.47 6.92 -15.99
N VAL A 177 33.92 8.11 -15.74
CA VAL A 177 34.59 9.18 -14.98
C VAL A 177 33.65 9.62 -13.86
N THR A 178 33.96 9.22 -12.63
CA THR A 178 33.16 9.57 -11.45
C THR A 178 34.03 9.61 -10.19
N ASP A 179 33.78 10.61 -9.36
CA ASP A 179 34.35 10.80 -8.04
C ASP A 179 33.66 9.95 -6.96
N ARG A 180 32.45 9.45 -7.25
CA ARG A 180 31.68 8.57 -6.35
C ARG A 180 32.37 7.24 -6.12
N SER A 181 32.41 6.75 -4.88
CA SER A 181 32.94 5.42 -4.57
C SER A 181 31.82 4.39 -4.62
N PHE A 182 32.05 3.28 -5.34
CA PHE A 182 31.11 2.17 -5.40
C PHE A 182 31.79 0.88 -4.98
N PRO A 183 31.08 0.00 -4.26
CA PRO A 183 31.59 -1.32 -3.94
C PRO A 183 31.76 -2.13 -5.23
N CYS A 184 32.91 -2.78 -5.38
CA CYS A 184 33.16 -3.74 -6.44
C CYS A 184 34.43 -4.52 -6.10
N PHE A 185 34.40 -5.84 -6.28
CA PHE A 185 35.56 -6.72 -6.04
C PHE A 185 36.34 -7.03 -7.33
N GLY A 186 36.12 -6.27 -8.40
CA GLY A 186 36.70 -6.46 -9.73
C GLY A 186 35.74 -7.10 -10.71
N GLU A 187 36.30 -7.73 -11.75
CA GLU A 187 35.53 -8.37 -12.81
C GLU A 187 34.46 -9.32 -12.25
N GLY A 188 33.24 -9.19 -12.75
CA GLY A 188 32.08 -9.98 -12.30
C GLY A 188 31.32 -9.39 -11.11
N CYS A 189 31.70 -8.22 -10.57
CA CYS A 189 30.94 -7.59 -9.48
C CYS A 189 29.57 -7.04 -9.91
N MET A 190 29.40 -6.71 -11.20
CA MET A 190 28.13 -6.28 -11.82
C MET A 190 27.46 -7.46 -12.53
N ASN A 191 27.00 -8.44 -11.77
CA ASN A 191 26.39 -9.67 -12.27
C ASN A 191 24.89 -9.73 -11.96
N GLN A 192 24.22 -10.73 -12.55
CA GLN A 192 22.93 -11.22 -12.10
C GLN A 192 23.10 -12.27 -10.97
N PRO A 193 22.11 -12.47 -10.10
CA PRO A 193 22.19 -13.46 -9.02
C PRO A 193 21.88 -14.88 -9.51
N LEU A 194 22.23 -15.86 -8.68
CA LEU A 194 21.64 -17.20 -8.73
C LEU A 194 20.22 -17.13 -8.16
N VAL A 195 19.23 -17.60 -8.91
CA VAL A 195 17.83 -17.60 -8.51
C VAL A 195 17.27 -19.02 -8.56
N TYR A 196 16.65 -19.43 -7.48
CA TYR A 196 15.99 -20.71 -7.33
C TYR A 196 14.49 -20.50 -7.16
N HIS A 197 13.72 -21.34 -7.83
CA HIS A 197 12.27 -21.22 -7.90
C HIS A 197 11.61 -22.40 -7.19
N ASN A 198 10.89 -22.09 -6.11
CA ASN A 198 9.92 -22.98 -5.51
C ASN A 198 8.59 -22.78 -6.24
N GLN A 199 8.33 -23.63 -7.22
CA GLN A 199 7.08 -23.62 -7.98
C GLN A 199 5.86 -23.63 -7.04
N SER A 200 4.83 -22.87 -7.38
CA SER A 200 3.59 -22.82 -6.60
C SER A 200 2.96 -24.21 -6.46
N LEU A 201 2.86 -24.73 -5.25
CA LEU A 201 2.24 -26.01 -4.96
C LEU A 201 0.95 -25.82 -4.18
N VAL A 202 0.00 -26.74 -4.38
CA VAL A 202 -1.20 -26.79 -3.56
C VAL A 202 -0.86 -27.29 -2.17
N VAL A 203 -1.34 -26.55 -1.17
CA VAL A 203 -1.34 -26.94 0.24
C VAL A 203 -2.76 -26.96 0.76
N TYR A 204 -3.07 -27.99 1.56
CA TYR A 204 -4.36 -28.17 2.20
C TYR A 204 -4.25 -27.78 3.66
N LEU A 205 -5.07 -26.83 4.08
CA LEU A 205 -5.20 -26.39 5.46
C LEU A 205 -6.66 -26.62 5.88
N GLY A 206 -6.89 -27.77 6.53
CA GLY A 206 -8.25 -28.29 6.73
C GLY A 206 -8.88 -28.72 5.41
N ASN A 207 -10.09 -28.22 5.12
CA ASN A 207 -10.80 -28.49 3.87
C ASN A 207 -10.48 -27.48 2.75
N ASN A 208 -9.69 -26.43 3.04
CA ASN A 208 -9.38 -25.39 2.07
C ASN A 208 -8.04 -25.66 1.39
N ALA A 209 -8.04 -25.57 0.06
CA ALA A 209 -6.83 -25.63 -0.75
C ALA A 209 -6.34 -24.21 -1.07
N SER A 210 -5.03 -24.01 -1.02
CA SER A 210 -4.38 -22.76 -1.42
C SER A 210 -3.03 -23.04 -2.06
N LEU A 211 -2.42 -22.03 -2.68
CA LEU A 211 -1.10 -22.14 -3.25
C LEU A 211 -0.04 -21.53 -2.33
N VAL A 212 1.12 -22.15 -2.28
CA VAL A 212 2.35 -21.61 -1.68
C VAL A 212 3.49 -21.72 -2.69
N GLY A 213 4.30 -20.68 -2.82
CA GLY A 213 5.46 -20.66 -3.71
C GLY A 213 6.48 -19.63 -3.29
N GLY A 214 7.56 -19.48 -4.06
CA GLY A 214 8.57 -18.48 -3.79
C GLY A 214 9.79 -18.49 -4.69
N PHE A 215 10.58 -17.43 -4.60
CA PHE A 215 11.92 -17.33 -5.16
C PHE A 215 12.93 -17.13 -4.05
N TYR A 216 14.14 -17.67 -4.20
CA TYR A 216 15.23 -17.41 -3.27
C TYR A 216 16.58 -17.53 -3.98
N GLY A 217 17.63 -16.95 -3.42
CA GLY A 217 18.91 -16.97 -4.09
C GLY A 217 19.98 -16.08 -3.47
N THR A 218 21.01 -15.78 -4.25
CA THR A 218 22.21 -15.05 -3.81
C THR A 218 22.94 -14.42 -5.00
N TYR A 219 23.58 -13.28 -4.78
CA TYR A 219 24.51 -12.68 -5.75
C TYR A 219 25.93 -13.30 -5.67
N ASP A 220 26.25 -13.96 -4.56
CA ASP A 220 27.51 -14.67 -4.37
C ASP A 220 27.50 -15.97 -5.20
N LEU A 221 27.99 -15.91 -6.45
CA LEU A 221 27.93 -17.05 -7.39
C LEU A 221 28.72 -18.29 -6.93
N ASP A 222 29.69 -18.10 -6.02
CA ASP A 222 30.48 -19.15 -5.39
C ASP A 222 29.89 -19.66 -4.06
N ALA A 223 28.72 -19.15 -3.67
CA ALA A 223 28.06 -19.52 -2.42
C ALA A 223 27.57 -20.96 -2.43
N ASN A 224 27.86 -21.68 -1.34
CA ASN A 224 27.22 -22.95 -1.05
C ASN A 224 25.94 -22.75 -0.21
N LEU A 225 24.80 -22.64 -0.87
CA LEU A 225 23.50 -22.45 -0.21
C LEU A 225 23.06 -23.64 0.67
N SER A 226 23.64 -24.84 0.48
CA SER A 226 23.32 -26.00 1.32
C SER A 226 23.87 -25.90 2.75
N ALA A 227 24.79 -24.97 3.01
CA ALA A 227 25.39 -24.71 4.32
C ALA A 227 24.63 -23.65 5.15
N GLY A 228 23.50 -23.13 4.67
CA GLY A 228 22.70 -22.08 5.33
C GLY A 228 23.12 -20.64 5.01
N SER A 229 22.45 -19.64 5.60
CA SER A 229 22.79 -18.21 5.49
C SER A 229 24.09 -17.91 6.25
N GLY A 230 25.22 -18.26 5.64
CA GLY A 230 26.56 -17.85 6.08
C GLY A 230 26.86 -16.38 5.76
N ASN A 231 28.12 -16.07 5.45
CA ASN A 231 28.57 -14.71 5.09
C ASN A 231 28.16 -14.24 3.68
N ASN A 232 27.25 -14.95 3.01
CA ASN A 232 26.83 -14.69 1.64
C ASN A 232 25.59 -13.80 1.61
N SER A 233 25.39 -13.09 0.50
CA SER A 233 24.14 -12.38 0.26
C SER A 233 23.02 -13.39 0.13
N PHE A 234 21.83 -13.02 0.53
CA PHE A 234 20.67 -13.90 0.46
C PHE A 234 19.43 -13.08 0.20
N PHE A 235 18.53 -13.61 -0.63
CA PHE A 235 17.18 -13.10 -0.71
C PHE A 235 16.19 -14.27 -0.71
N SER A 236 14.99 -14.02 -0.20
CA SER A 236 13.86 -14.91 -0.39
C SER A 236 12.56 -14.15 -0.42
N ILE A 237 11.68 -14.53 -1.33
CA ILE A 237 10.31 -14.07 -1.43
C ILE A 237 9.43 -15.31 -1.40
N SER A 238 8.47 -15.35 -0.50
CA SER A 238 7.46 -16.40 -0.47
C SER A 238 6.07 -15.80 -0.49
N TRP A 239 5.15 -16.47 -1.18
CA TRP A 239 3.74 -16.12 -1.18
C TRP A 239 2.91 -17.30 -0.70
N GLN A 240 1.91 -17.00 0.13
CA GLN A 240 0.91 -17.96 0.58
C GLN A 240 -0.42 -17.24 0.76
N LYS A 241 -1.53 -17.97 0.70
CA LYS A 241 -2.83 -17.37 1.01
C LYS A 241 -3.06 -17.25 2.50
N ASN A 242 -3.51 -16.07 2.90
CA ASN A 242 -4.22 -15.89 4.14
C ASN A 242 -5.63 -16.47 3.98
N LEU A 243 -5.88 -17.66 4.53
CA LEU A 243 -7.18 -18.34 4.39
C LEU A 243 -8.36 -17.54 4.90
N SER A 244 -8.13 -16.67 5.87
CA SER A 244 -9.20 -15.92 6.50
C SER A 244 -9.60 -14.70 5.66
N THR A 245 -8.70 -14.11 4.88
CA THR A 245 -9.01 -12.99 3.98
C THR A 245 -9.10 -13.41 2.52
N ASN A 246 -8.64 -14.61 2.21
CA ASN A 246 -8.37 -15.09 0.86
C ASN A 246 -7.37 -14.21 0.07
N SER A 247 -6.50 -13.46 0.77
CA SER A 247 -5.50 -12.57 0.17
C SER A 247 -4.09 -13.16 0.21
N TRP A 248 -3.20 -12.70 -0.66
CA TRP A 248 -1.79 -13.08 -0.60
C TRP A 248 -1.08 -12.45 0.60
N ILE A 249 -0.28 -13.27 1.28
CA ILE A 249 0.77 -12.84 2.20
C ILE A 249 2.08 -13.00 1.44
N VAL A 250 2.73 -11.89 1.11
CA VAL A 250 4.03 -11.91 0.42
C VAL A 250 5.12 -11.51 1.42
N SER A 251 5.97 -12.47 1.77
CA SER A 251 7.04 -12.31 2.76
C SER A 251 8.38 -12.16 2.04
N HIS A 252 9.14 -11.15 2.44
CA HIS A 252 10.42 -10.82 1.83
C HIS A 252 11.51 -10.88 2.87
N LYS A 253 12.69 -11.35 2.45
CA LYS A 253 13.93 -11.32 3.22
C LYS A 253 15.08 -10.93 2.31
N LEU A 254 15.94 -10.04 2.81
CA LEU A 254 17.13 -9.59 2.09
C LEU A 254 18.31 -9.46 3.05
N THR A 255 19.43 -10.05 2.69
CA THR A 255 20.69 -10.05 3.43
C THR A 255 21.84 -9.64 2.52
N SER A 256 22.62 -8.64 2.93
CA SER A 256 23.84 -8.19 2.24
C SER A 256 25.05 -9.08 2.58
N SER A 257 26.10 -9.05 1.76
CA SER A 257 27.42 -9.60 2.09
C SER A 257 28.52 -8.55 1.97
N SER A 258 29.75 -8.91 2.35
CA SER A 258 30.92 -8.07 2.08
C SER A 258 31.19 -7.87 0.59
N LYS A 259 30.86 -8.87 -0.26
CA LYS A 259 30.95 -8.76 -1.72
C LYS A 259 29.82 -7.94 -2.33
N TYR A 260 28.62 -8.02 -1.75
CA TYR A 260 27.43 -7.28 -2.19
C TYR A 260 26.85 -6.45 -1.04
N PRO A 261 27.50 -5.32 -0.73
CA PRO A 261 27.13 -4.50 0.39
C PRO A 261 25.96 -3.57 0.11
N SER A 262 25.48 -3.45 -1.13
CA SER A 262 24.29 -2.67 -1.50
C SER A 262 23.36 -3.55 -2.30
N LEU A 263 22.15 -3.79 -1.79
CA LEU A 263 21.13 -4.63 -2.41
C LEU A 263 19.75 -3.99 -2.26
N MET A 264 18.90 -4.16 -3.26
CA MET A 264 17.51 -3.71 -3.27
C MET A 264 16.58 -4.87 -3.55
N LEU A 265 15.48 -4.97 -2.80
CA LEU A 265 14.42 -5.95 -3.03
C LEU A 265 13.05 -5.29 -2.87
N TYR A 266 12.28 -5.25 -3.95
CA TYR A 266 10.94 -4.65 -3.99
C TYR A 266 9.87 -5.63 -4.48
N LEU A 267 8.67 -5.52 -3.91
CA LEU A 267 7.44 -5.91 -4.60
C LEU A 267 6.93 -4.71 -5.38
N ARG A 268 6.67 -4.90 -6.66
CA ARG A 268 6.24 -3.87 -7.60
C ARG A 268 4.91 -4.20 -8.24
N ALA A 269 4.08 -3.19 -8.37
CA ALA A 269 2.95 -3.15 -9.28
C ALA A 269 3.35 -2.28 -10.47
N ASP A 270 3.54 -2.90 -11.62
CA ASP A 270 3.93 -2.21 -12.86
C ASP A 270 2.75 -2.10 -13.83
N ALA A 271 2.83 -1.16 -14.77
CA ALA A 271 1.86 -1.02 -15.85
C ALA A 271 1.84 -2.28 -16.72
N ALA A 272 0.64 -2.69 -17.12
CA ALA A 272 0.41 -3.78 -18.04
C ALA A 272 1.10 -3.55 -19.40
N LYS A 273 1.37 -2.28 -19.75
CA LYS A 273 2.09 -1.87 -20.95
C LYS A 273 2.77 -0.51 -20.74
N GLY A 274 3.87 -0.28 -21.43
CA GLY A 274 4.64 0.96 -21.39
C GLY A 274 5.90 0.85 -20.53
N PHE A 275 6.61 1.97 -20.41
CA PHE A 275 7.86 2.08 -19.68
C PHE A 275 7.62 2.06 -18.17
N ASN A 276 8.22 1.10 -17.47
CA ASN A 276 8.04 0.93 -16.02
C ASN A 276 9.26 1.49 -15.27
N GLY A 277 9.04 2.37 -14.29
CA GLY A 277 10.01 2.89 -13.29
C GLY A 277 11.50 2.61 -13.50
N GLY A 278 12.12 3.16 -14.56
CA GLY A 278 13.56 3.02 -14.84
C GLY A 278 13.90 2.44 -16.20
N TYR A 279 12.98 1.70 -16.82
CA TYR A 279 13.27 0.96 -18.05
C TYR A 279 12.89 1.75 -19.30
N HIS A 280 13.76 1.72 -20.30
CA HIS A 280 13.51 2.31 -21.62
C HIS A 280 12.78 1.35 -22.57
N TYR A 281 12.26 0.24 -22.05
CA TYR A 281 11.51 -0.79 -22.78
C TYR A 281 10.12 -1.03 -22.15
N SER A 282 9.20 -1.53 -22.96
CA SER A 282 7.84 -1.82 -22.49
C SER A 282 7.80 -3.14 -21.71
N GLY A 283 7.34 -3.08 -20.46
CA GLY A 283 7.18 -4.26 -19.60
C GLY A 283 5.77 -4.85 -19.56
N ARG A 284 5.55 -5.77 -18.62
CA ARG A 284 4.27 -6.40 -18.28
C ARG A 284 4.06 -6.39 -16.77
N GLY A 285 2.87 -5.97 -16.33
CA GLY A 285 2.56 -5.84 -14.91
C GLY A 285 1.07 -5.90 -14.58
N ILE A 286 0.74 -5.61 -13.33
CA ILE A 286 -0.61 -5.78 -12.78
C ILE A 286 -1.49 -4.52 -12.88
N ILE A 287 -0.91 -3.34 -13.11
CA ILE A 287 -1.65 -2.09 -13.25
C ILE A 287 -2.27 -2.05 -14.65
N ARG A 288 -3.58 -2.31 -14.73
CA ARG A 288 -4.38 -2.25 -15.96
C ARG A 288 -4.82 -0.82 -16.31
N LYS A 289 -4.86 0.08 -15.33
CA LYS A 289 -5.21 1.51 -15.53
C LYS A 289 -4.12 2.40 -14.97
N LEU A 290 -3.50 3.20 -15.83
CA LEU A 290 -2.43 4.12 -15.44
C LEU A 290 -2.89 5.12 -14.37
N LEU A 291 -1.95 5.49 -13.50
CA LEU A 291 -2.20 6.28 -12.30
C LEU A 291 -1.76 7.72 -12.56
N GLU A 292 -2.69 8.67 -12.60
CA GLU A 292 -2.37 10.08 -12.87
C GLU A 292 -2.57 10.92 -11.61
N SER A 293 -1.53 11.64 -11.17
CA SER A 293 -1.67 12.59 -10.06
C SER A 293 -2.59 13.76 -10.45
N PRO A 294 -3.44 14.26 -9.53
CA PRO A 294 -3.54 13.87 -8.12
C PRO A 294 -4.52 12.73 -7.81
N ASN A 295 -5.03 12.02 -8.82
CA ASN A 295 -6.30 11.31 -8.73
C ASN A 295 -6.17 9.81 -8.39
N PHE A 296 -5.30 9.44 -7.45
CA PHE A 296 -5.22 8.05 -7.00
C PHE A 296 -4.75 7.91 -5.55
N LYS A 297 -5.20 6.82 -4.92
CA LYS A 297 -4.80 6.40 -3.59
C LYS A 297 -4.21 4.99 -3.63
N VAL A 298 -3.38 4.66 -2.65
CA VAL A 298 -2.85 3.31 -2.46
C VAL A 298 -3.21 2.82 -1.07
N ARG A 299 -3.76 1.61 -0.98
CA ARG A 299 -4.07 0.95 0.27
C ARG A 299 -3.28 -0.35 0.39
N LEU A 300 -2.56 -0.52 1.48
CA LEU A 300 -1.72 -1.70 1.75
C LEU A 300 -1.61 -1.94 3.25
N THR A 301 -1.34 -3.17 3.67
CA THR A 301 -0.95 -3.45 5.06
C THR A 301 0.48 -3.95 5.08
N LEU A 302 1.32 -3.33 5.88
CA LEU A 302 2.76 -3.62 5.96
C LEU A 302 3.13 -3.98 7.40
N ASP A 303 3.93 -5.04 7.51
CA ASP A 303 4.46 -5.56 8.77
C ASP A 303 5.97 -5.77 8.63
N ILE A 304 6.75 -4.87 9.21
CA ILE A 304 8.21 -4.94 9.18
C ILE A 304 8.68 -5.74 10.39
N LYS A 305 9.30 -6.91 10.12
CA LYS A 305 9.84 -7.81 11.15
C LYS A 305 11.24 -7.43 11.56
N GLN A 306 12.06 -7.05 10.58
CA GLN A 306 13.44 -6.65 10.79
C GLN A 306 13.83 -5.58 9.77
N GLY A 307 14.50 -4.52 10.23
CA GLY A 307 15.04 -3.47 9.36
C GLY A 307 16.49 -3.76 8.94
N GLY A 308 16.89 -3.29 7.76
CA GLY A 308 18.22 -3.49 7.17
C GLY A 308 19.37 -2.70 7.81
N GLY A 309 19.24 -2.27 9.06
CA GLY A 309 20.23 -1.43 9.75
C GLY A 309 19.90 0.07 9.73
N SER A 310 20.78 0.89 10.32
CA SER A 310 20.58 2.34 10.44
C SER A 310 20.60 3.05 9.09
N ASP A 311 21.39 2.52 8.15
CA ASP A 311 21.65 3.16 6.87
C ASP A 311 20.67 2.68 5.79
N SER A 312 19.92 1.58 6.03
CA SER A 312 18.95 1.09 5.05
C SER A 312 17.86 2.11 4.76
N GLN A 313 17.43 2.15 3.51
CA GLN A 313 16.28 2.90 3.07
C GLN A 313 15.14 1.90 2.86
N PHE A 314 14.12 1.97 3.72
CA PHE A 314 12.91 1.18 3.54
C PHE A 314 11.82 2.11 3.00
N TYR A 315 11.35 1.81 1.80
CA TYR A 315 10.32 2.58 1.13
C TYR A 315 8.96 2.01 1.47
N LEU A 316 8.16 2.78 2.22
CA LEU A 316 6.73 2.47 2.38
C LEU A 316 6.04 2.53 1.02
N LEU A 317 6.43 3.52 0.20
CA LEU A 317 6.13 3.59 -1.21
C LEU A 317 7.31 4.22 -1.95
N ASP A 318 7.65 3.64 -3.09
CA ASP A 318 8.41 4.26 -4.16
C ASP A 318 7.54 4.22 -5.42
N ILE A 319 7.28 5.37 -6.04
CA ILE A 319 6.54 5.43 -7.30
C ILE A 319 7.45 5.85 -8.43
N GLY A 320 7.41 5.08 -9.52
CA GLY A 320 8.22 5.29 -10.72
C GLY A 320 7.40 5.80 -11.90
N SER A 321 8.00 6.69 -12.69
CA SER A 321 7.41 7.26 -13.92
C SER A 321 8.50 7.65 -14.92
N CYS A 322 8.07 8.07 -16.12
CA CYS A 322 8.93 8.58 -17.17
C CYS A 322 8.24 9.74 -17.92
N TRP A 323 8.93 10.87 -18.04
CA TRP A 323 8.60 11.94 -19.00
C TRP A 323 9.85 12.73 -19.41
N LYS A 324 9.78 13.52 -20.48
CA LYS A 324 10.90 14.34 -20.94
C LYS A 324 10.94 15.68 -20.21
N ASN A 325 12.10 16.33 -20.14
CA ASN A 325 12.24 17.67 -19.52
C ASN A 325 11.40 18.76 -20.21
N ASN A 326 10.94 18.52 -21.44
CA ASN A 326 10.05 19.42 -22.18
C ASN A 326 8.55 19.11 -21.96
N GLY A 327 8.21 18.12 -21.14
CA GLY A 327 6.85 17.76 -20.75
C GLY A 327 6.15 16.81 -21.69
N ASP A 328 6.84 16.33 -22.73
CA ASP A 328 6.37 15.23 -23.56
C ASP A 328 6.46 13.90 -22.79
N PRO A 329 5.55 12.94 -23.07
CA PRO A 329 5.70 11.56 -22.61
C PRO A 329 7.01 10.95 -23.13
N CYS A 330 7.55 9.98 -22.39
CA CYS A 330 8.67 9.19 -22.87
C CYS A 330 8.31 8.37 -24.11
N ASP A 331 9.30 8.14 -24.97
CA ASP A 331 9.16 7.38 -26.21
C ASP A 331 10.23 6.27 -26.38
N GLY A 332 11.08 6.08 -25.38
CA GLY A 332 12.18 5.11 -25.37
C GLY A 332 13.52 5.71 -25.82
N ASP A 333 13.59 7.01 -26.13
CA ASP A 333 14.86 7.69 -26.41
C ASP A 333 15.61 7.99 -25.12
N VAL A 334 16.56 7.12 -24.79
CA VAL A 334 17.39 7.20 -23.57
C VAL A 334 18.17 8.52 -23.40
N LEU A 335 18.35 9.31 -24.46
CA LEU A 335 19.04 10.61 -24.38
C LEU A 335 18.12 11.73 -23.87
N THR A 336 16.81 11.64 -24.16
CA THR A 336 15.84 12.69 -23.86
C THR A 336 14.82 12.29 -22.80
N ASP A 337 14.56 11.00 -22.64
CA ASP A 337 13.74 10.44 -21.58
C ASP A 337 14.38 10.65 -20.21
N VAL A 338 13.53 10.83 -19.20
CA VAL A 338 13.95 10.97 -17.80
C VAL A 338 13.05 10.12 -16.92
N THR A 339 13.68 9.16 -16.25
CA THR A 339 13.03 8.36 -15.20
C THR A 339 12.87 9.21 -13.95
N ARG A 340 11.70 9.13 -13.30
CA ARG A 340 11.42 9.87 -12.09
C ARG A 340 10.90 8.98 -10.99
N TYR A 341 11.44 9.19 -9.80
CA TYR A 341 11.01 8.49 -8.60
C TYR A 341 10.58 9.47 -7.51
N SER A 342 9.50 9.11 -6.84
CA SER A 342 9.08 9.71 -5.57
C SER A 342 9.13 8.62 -4.51
N GLU A 343 10.11 8.72 -3.63
CA GLU A 343 10.47 7.66 -2.69
C GLU A 343 10.20 8.10 -1.26
N MET A 344 9.48 7.27 -0.51
CA MET A 344 9.01 7.59 0.82
C MET A 344 9.62 6.66 1.86
N ILE A 345 10.67 7.14 2.51
CA ILE A 345 11.49 6.36 3.44
C ILE A 345 10.84 6.37 4.83
N ILE A 346 10.75 5.21 5.49
CA ILE A 346 10.16 5.08 6.83
C ILE A 346 11.12 4.56 7.89
N ASN A 347 12.36 4.22 7.54
CA ASN A 347 13.37 3.86 8.53
C ASN A 347 13.63 5.06 9.48
N PRO A 348 13.35 4.96 10.80
CA PRO A 348 13.50 6.07 11.72
C PRO A 348 14.96 6.55 11.86
N ALA A 349 15.93 5.69 11.57
CA ALA A 349 17.34 6.02 11.63
C ALA A 349 17.80 6.95 10.49
N THR A 350 17.08 6.99 9.36
CA THR A 350 17.46 7.80 8.20
C THR A 350 17.45 9.29 8.55
N THR A 351 18.58 9.97 8.37
CA THR A 351 18.74 11.40 8.60
C THR A 351 18.53 12.20 7.32
N SER A 352 18.09 13.45 7.44
CA SER A 352 17.92 14.33 6.28
C SER A 352 19.28 14.80 5.71
N TRP A 353 19.48 14.64 4.40
CA TRP A 353 20.60 15.27 3.69
C TRP A 353 20.25 16.68 3.22
N CYS A 354 18.98 16.92 2.90
CA CYS A 354 18.43 18.25 2.66
C CYS A 354 18.43 19.09 3.95
N ARG A 355 19.35 20.04 4.06
CA ARG A 355 19.48 20.90 5.25
C ARG A 355 19.69 22.34 4.84
N SER A 356 19.43 23.27 5.77
CA SER A 356 19.66 24.71 5.54
C SER A 356 21.11 25.04 5.21
N ASP A 357 22.06 24.21 5.64
CA ASP A 357 23.49 24.30 5.34
C ASP A 357 23.95 23.43 4.16
N ASN A 358 23.04 22.62 3.59
CA ASN A 358 23.30 21.71 2.48
C ASN A 358 22.15 21.73 1.45
N LEU A 359 22.01 22.87 0.77
CA LEU A 359 20.91 23.11 -0.17
C LEU A 359 20.99 22.28 -1.46
N VAL A 360 22.14 21.68 -1.77
CA VAL A 360 22.34 20.91 -3.02
C VAL A 360 21.45 19.67 -3.06
N SER A 361 21.13 19.11 -1.88
CA SER A 361 20.27 17.94 -1.70
C SER A 361 18.80 18.32 -1.47
N CYS A 362 18.43 19.59 -1.60
CA CYS A 362 17.06 20.08 -1.39
C CYS A 362 16.38 20.46 -2.71
N PRO A 363 15.07 20.18 -2.87
CA PRO A 363 14.34 20.68 -4.01
C PRO A 363 14.30 22.21 -4.00
N PRO A 364 14.27 22.90 -5.16
CA PRO A 364 14.28 24.36 -5.24
C PRO A 364 13.18 25.05 -4.43
N TYR A 365 12.01 24.42 -4.34
CA TYR A 365 10.90 24.86 -3.51
C TYR A 365 10.06 23.69 -3.02
N HIS A 366 9.28 23.97 -2.00
CA HIS A 366 8.26 23.11 -1.42
C HIS A 366 6.88 23.75 -1.64
N ILE A 367 5.85 22.94 -1.89
CA ILE A 367 4.45 23.39 -1.96
C ILE A 367 3.74 22.92 -0.70
N SER A 368 3.40 23.85 0.19
CA SER A 368 2.73 23.56 1.46
C SER A 368 1.35 22.94 1.27
N SER A 369 0.81 22.32 2.31
CA SER A 369 -0.60 21.89 2.44
C SER A 369 -1.64 22.87 1.84
N THR A 370 -1.43 24.18 2.00
CA THR A 370 -2.29 25.28 1.49
C THR A 370 -2.00 25.72 0.05
N GLY A 371 -1.03 25.10 -0.63
CA GLY A 371 -0.61 25.43 -1.99
C GLY A 371 0.44 26.56 -2.06
N THR A 372 1.01 26.98 -0.93
CA THR A 372 1.99 28.07 -0.90
C THR A 372 3.36 27.55 -1.31
N VAL A 373 3.99 28.23 -2.27
CA VAL A 373 5.38 27.94 -2.68
C VAL A 373 6.34 28.54 -1.67
N ILE A 374 7.20 27.71 -1.11
CA ILE A 374 8.23 28.07 -0.13
C ILE A 374 9.57 27.68 -0.72
N HIS A 375 10.42 28.66 -1.02
CA HIS A 375 11.74 28.40 -1.60
C HIS A 375 12.70 27.87 -0.55
N ARG A 376 13.64 27.00 -0.96
CA ARG A 376 14.67 26.41 -0.08
C ARG A 376 15.63 27.42 0.55
N ASN A 377 15.63 28.67 0.11
CA ASN A 377 16.41 29.75 0.73
C ASN A 377 15.65 30.44 1.88
N ASP A 378 14.34 30.22 1.99
CA ASP A 378 13.56 30.66 3.14
C ASP A 378 13.71 29.66 4.29
N THR A 379 14.86 29.76 4.96
CA THR A 379 15.27 28.82 6.01
C THR A 379 14.29 28.77 7.19
N SER A 380 13.47 29.80 7.35
CA SER A 380 12.49 29.91 8.43
C SER A 380 11.21 29.10 8.18
N ARG A 381 10.89 28.80 6.91
CA ARG A 381 9.64 28.15 6.52
C ARG A 381 9.83 26.85 5.74
N PHE A 382 10.96 26.66 5.08
CA PHE A 382 11.18 25.47 4.28
C PHE A 382 11.30 24.21 5.17
N PRO A 383 10.53 23.14 4.92
CA PRO A 383 10.52 21.98 5.79
C PRO A 383 11.68 21.01 5.45
N TYR A 384 12.92 21.39 5.74
CA TYR A 384 14.11 20.57 5.45
C TYR A 384 13.99 19.13 5.95
N SER A 385 13.48 18.96 7.18
CA SER A 385 13.27 17.65 7.81
C SER A 385 12.27 16.74 7.09
N ALA A 386 11.44 17.27 6.20
CA ALA A 386 10.49 16.51 5.41
C ALA A 386 11.13 15.80 4.20
N TYR A 387 12.34 16.21 3.82
CA TYR A 387 13.07 15.70 2.67
C TYR A 387 14.34 14.98 3.12
N HIS A 388 14.62 13.82 2.52
CA HIS A 388 15.93 13.19 2.63
C HIS A 388 16.87 13.77 1.57
N LEU A 389 16.49 13.65 0.30
CA LEU A 389 17.31 13.99 -0.87
C LEU A 389 16.41 14.45 -2.02
N TYR A 390 16.87 15.46 -2.74
CA TYR A 390 16.50 15.74 -4.12
C TYR A 390 17.76 15.72 -4.98
N CYS A 391 17.72 15.01 -6.10
CA CYS A 391 18.76 15.10 -7.12
C CYS A 391 18.12 15.31 -8.49
N ALA A 392 18.75 16.15 -9.30
CA ALA A 392 18.23 16.59 -10.59
C ALA A 392 18.63 15.63 -11.73
N PRO A 393 17.90 15.64 -12.87
CA PRO A 393 18.26 14.81 -13.99
C PRO A 393 19.50 15.33 -14.72
N GLY A 394 20.41 14.41 -15.10
CA GLY A 394 21.69 14.75 -15.71
C GLY A 394 21.60 15.37 -17.11
N ASN A 395 20.44 15.28 -17.77
CA ASN A 395 20.16 15.91 -19.06
C ASN A 395 19.36 17.23 -18.94
N ALA A 396 19.24 17.81 -17.74
CA ALA A 396 18.61 19.12 -17.53
C ALA A 396 19.51 20.27 -17.98
N ASN A 397 18.93 21.26 -18.67
CA ASN A 397 19.70 22.39 -19.23
C ASN A 397 19.68 23.67 -18.36
N TYR A 398 18.70 23.80 -17.45
CA TYR A 398 18.41 25.06 -16.76
C TYR A 398 18.30 24.90 -15.23
N LEU A 399 19.13 24.02 -14.66
CA LEU A 399 19.11 23.75 -13.22
C LEU A 399 19.48 24.99 -12.38
N GLU A 400 18.66 25.24 -11.36
CA GLU A 400 18.89 26.33 -10.40
C GLU A 400 19.99 25.95 -9.41
N LYS A 401 21.09 26.69 -9.43
CA LYS A 401 22.19 26.50 -8.47
C LYS A 401 21.80 26.93 -7.05
N PRO A 402 22.26 26.20 -6.01
CA PRO A 402 23.08 25.00 -6.10
C PRO A 402 22.22 23.75 -6.37
N PHE A 403 22.78 22.75 -7.01
CA PHE A 403 22.12 21.47 -7.27
C PHE A 403 23.14 20.34 -7.25
N ASP A 404 22.67 19.13 -7.00
CA ASP A 404 23.36 17.90 -7.34
C ASP A 404 22.56 17.16 -8.42
N ILE A 405 23.24 16.35 -9.22
CA ILE A 405 22.61 15.48 -10.20
C ILE A 405 22.50 14.07 -9.64
N CYS A 406 21.45 13.35 -10.02
CA CYS A 406 21.38 11.94 -9.68
C CYS A 406 22.52 11.18 -10.34
N ASP A 407 22.78 9.97 -9.84
CA ASP A 407 23.81 9.13 -10.42
C ASP A 407 23.58 8.94 -11.93
N PRO A 408 24.53 9.34 -12.79
CA PRO A 408 24.32 9.25 -14.22
C PRO A 408 24.41 7.82 -14.75
N TYR A 409 24.81 6.84 -13.91
CA TYR A 409 25.03 5.46 -14.31
C TYR A 409 24.04 4.45 -13.70
N SER A 410 23.21 4.81 -12.72
CA SER A 410 22.31 3.83 -12.05
C SER A 410 21.07 3.42 -12.86
N ASN A 411 20.84 4.09 -13.99
CA ASN A 411 19.74 3.85 -14.92
C ASN A 411 20.23 4.05 -16.37
N PRO A 412 19.61 3.42 -17.39
CA PRO A 412 20.03 3.60 -18.78
C PRO A 412 19.90 5.04 -19.26
N GLN A 413 18.82 5.74 -18.88
CA GLN A 413 18.58 7.15 -19.12
C GLN A 413 18.76 8.00 -17.86
N ALA A 414 18.74 9.32 -18.02
CA ALA A 414 18.80 10.24 -16.88
C ALA A 414 17.66 9.97 -15.88
N GLN A 415 17.93 10.19 -14.59
CA GLN A 415 16.96 9.99 -13.52
C GLN A 415 16.85 11.22 -12.64
N GLU A 416 15.69 11.40 -12.01
CA GLU A 416 15.43 12.43 -11.00
C GLU A 416 14.73 11.78 -9.80
N LEU A 417 15.24 12.05 -8.59
CA LEU A 417 14.76 11.47 -7.34
C LEU A 417 14.26 12.55 -6.40
N VAL A 418 13.10 12.30 -5.80
CA VAL A 418 12.63 13.03 -4.62
C VAL A 418 12.40 12.02 -3.51
N GLN A 419 13.29 12.02 -2.51
CA GLN A 419 13.19 11.19 -1.32
C GLN A 419 12.63 12.01 -0.16
N ILE A 420 11.53 11.55 0.45
CA ILE A 420 10.89 12.19 1.59
C ILE A 420 10.96 11.32 2.86
N LEU A 421 10.86 11.99 4.01
CA LEU A 421 10.93 11.38 5.35
C LEU A 421 9.61 11.57 6.11
N PRO A 422 9.35 10.78 7.18
CA PRO A 422 8.18 10.95 8.03
C PRO A 422 8.13 12.36 8.61
N HIS A 423 7.04 13.08 8.34
CA HIS A 423 6.90 14.49 8.68
C HIS A 423 5.42 14.91 8.71
N PRO A 424 5.01 15.85 9.60
CA PRO A 424 3.61 16.30 9.67
C PRO A 424 3.06 16.89 8.37
N GLU A 425 3.94 17.44 7.53
CA GLU A 425 3.57 17.97 6.20
C GLU A 425 2.91 16.91 5.30
N TRP A 426 3.30 15.63 5.45
CA TRP A 426 2.78 14.53 4.64
C TRP A 426 1.61 13.80 5.29
N ALA A 427 1.36 14.03 6.57
CA ALA A 427 0.37 13.29 7.37
C ALA A 427 -1.07 13.43 6.87
N MET A 428 -1.41 14.59 6.30
CA MET A 428 -2.73 14.81 5.68
C MET A 428 -3.01 13.90 4.48
N HIS A 429 -1.96 13.32 3.89
CA HIS A 429 -2.04 12.36 2.79
C HIS A 429 -1.96 10.90 3.28
N GLY A 430 -2.10 10.66 4.59
CA GLY A 430 -2.08 9.33 5.21
C GLY A 430 -0.68 8.79 5.49
N TYR A 431 0.38 9.55 5.18
CA TYR A 431 1.77 9.14 5.39
C TYR A 431 2.22 9.32 6.86
N PRO A 432 3.25 8.59 7.31
CA PRO A 432 3.91 8.78 8.60
C PRO A 432 4.15 10.25 8.98
N ALA A 433 3.58 10.69 10.11
CA ALA A 433 3.73 12.04 10.62
C ALA A 433 5.05 12.22 11.39
N LYS A 434 5.57 11.13 11.96
CA LYS A 434 6.78 11.11 12.78
C LYS A 434 7.57 9.84 12.52
N LYS A 435 8.88 9.93 12.74
CA LYS A 435 9.80 8.78 12.61
C LYS A 435 9.36 7.66 13.55
N GLY A 436 9.31 6.44 13.03
CA GLY A 436 8.92 5.24 13.77
C GLY A 436 7.48 4.78 13.52
N ASP A 437 6.59 5.65 13.00
CA ASP A 437 5.24 5.23 12.59
C ASP A 437 5.35 4.20 11.45
N GLY A 438 4.74 3.02 11.61
CA GLY A 438 4.81 1.92 10.63
C GLY A 438 6.09 1.11 10.63
N TRP A 439 6.98 1.34 11.61
CA TRP A 439 8.24 0.62 11.70
C TRP A 439 8.09 -0.71 12.44
N ILE A 440 9.22 -1.30 12.84
CA ILE A 440 9.28 -2.60 13.55
C ILE A 440 8.37 -2.58 14.79
N GLY A 441 7.44 -3.55 14.84
CA GLY A 441 6.47 -3.68 15.93
C GLY A 441 5.20 -2.84 15.78
N ASP A 442 5.09 -2.00 14.75
CA ASP A 442 3.92 -1.17 14.43
C ASP A 442 3.34 -1.57 13.08
N SER A 443 2.81 -2.80 13.01
CA SER A 443 2.13 -3.31 11.81
C SER A 443 0.84 -2.51 11.55
N ARG A 444 0.69 -2.00 10.33
CA ARG A 444 -0.36 -1.03 10.00
C ARG A 444 -0.93 -1.24 8.61
N THR A 445 -2.23 -0.98 8.48
CA THR A 445 -2.83 -0.63 7.19
C THR A 445 -2.63 0.86 6.93
N TRP A 446 -2.13 1.16 5.74
CA TRP A 446 -2.01 2.50 5.19
C TRP A 446 -3.10 2.76 4.16
N GLU A 447 -3.70 3.94 4.21
CA GLU A 447 -4.44 4.53 3.08
C GLU A 447 -3.75 5.83 2.72
N LEU A 448 -3.03 5.81 1.60
CA LEU A 448 -2.12 6.87 1.18
C LEU A 448 -2.73 7.62 0.00
N ASP A 449 -2.87 8.94 0.13
CA ASP A 449 -3.23 9.84 -0.97
C ASP A 449 -1.99 10.20 -1.79
N VAL A 450 -1.47 9.17 -2.45
CA VAL A 450 -0.22 9.20 -3.23
C VAL A 450 -0.31 10.17 -4.38
N GLY A 451 -1.46 10.24 -5.06
CA GLY A 451 -1.69 11.18 -6.14
C GLY A 451 -1.57 12.61 -5.68
N THR A 452 -2.26 12.99 -4.60
CA THR A 452 -2.21 14.37 -4.10
C THR A 452 -0.83 14.72 -3.57
N LEU A 453 -0.17 13.85 -2.79
CA LEU A 453 1.19 14.10 -2.29
C LEU A 453 2.17 14.30 -3.46
N SER A 454 2.22 13.36 -4.39
CA SER A 454 3.16 13.39 -5.51
C SER A 454 2.94 14.59 -6.45
N SER A 455 1.73 15.16 -6.49
CA SER A 455 1.45 16.41 -7.23
C SER A 455 2.10 17.65 -6.62
N ARG A 456 2.42 17.62 -5.32
CA ARG A 456 3.03 18.73 -4.56
C ARG A 456 4.55 18.69 -4.55
N LEU A 457 5.14 17.55 -4.92
CA LEU A 457 6.59 17.41 -5.02
C LEU A 457 7.13 18.17 -6.23
N TYR A 458 8.35 18.68 -6.06
CA TYR A 458 9.10 19.32 -7.14
C TYR A 458 9.67 18.25 -8.08
N PHE A 459 9.42 18.40 -9.37
CA PHE A 459 10.11 17.69 -10.43
C PHE A 459 10.52 18.71 -11.50
N TYR A 460 11.74 18.58 -11.99
CA TYR A 460 12.36 19.50 -12.94
C TYR A 460 11.65 19.46 -14.29
N GLN A 461 11.53 20.65 -14.86
CA GLN A 461 10.92 20.93 -16.15
C GLN A 461 11.68 22.09 -16.79
N ASP A 462 12.00 21.99 -18.08
CA ASP A 462 12.67 23.08 -18.82
C ASP A 462 11.77 24.33 -18.85
N PRO A 463 12.29 25.53 -18.54
CA PRO A 463 11.50 26.77 -18.56
C PRO A 463 10.82 27.02 -19.91
N GLY A 464 9.57 27.48 -19.87
CA GLY A 464 8.79 27.81 -21.06
C GLY A 464 8.20 26.61 -21.81
N THR A 465 8.37 25.39 -21.30
CA THR A 465 7.76 24.18 -21.87
C THR A 465 6.38 23.88 -21.26
N LYS A 466 5.62 23.01 -21.91
CA LYS A 466 4.30 22.61 -21.40
C LYS A 466 4.47 21.78 -20.12
N PRO A 467 3.59 21.91 -19.11
CA PRO A 467 3.66 21.06 -17.93
C PRO A 467 3.50 19.57 -18.29
N ALA A 468 4.38 18.73 -17.75
CA ALA A 468 4.25 17.28 -17.87
C ALA A 468 3.00 16.77 -17.14
N LYS A 469 2.35 15.76 -17.70
CA LYS A 469 1.39 14.94 -16.96
C LYS A 469 2.14 13.93 -16.11
N ARG A 470 1.83 13.87 -14.81
CA ARG A 470 2.46 12.95 -13.86
C ARG A 470 1.71 11.62 -13.85
N VAL A 471 2.09 10.74 -14.76
CA VAL A 471 1.51 9.39 -14.90
C VAL A 471 2.48 8.36 -14.35
N TRP A 472 2.13 7.72 -13.24
CA TRP A 472 2.97 6.73 -12.57
C TRP A 472 2.68 5.34 -13.14
N SER A 473 3.74 4.71 -13.66
CA SER A 473 3.69 3.38 -14.26
C SER A 473 4.14 2.29 -13.30
N SER A 474 4.64 2.65 -12.12
CA SER A 474 5.17 1.70 -11.15
C SER A 474 4.87 2.15 -9.72
N ILE A 475 4.46 1.21 -8.86
CA ILE A 475 4.35 1.37 -7.41
C ILE A 475 5.16 0.25 -6.74
N ASN A 476 6.11 0.62 -5.90
CA ASN A 476 7.10 -0.26 -5.31
C ASN A 476 7.02 -0.18 -3.78
N ILE A 477 7.27 -1.32 -3.11
CA ILE A 477 7.40 -1.41 -1.66
C ILE A 477 8.57 -2.34 -1.36
N GLY A 478 9.47 -1.92 -0.47
CA GLY A 478 10.55 -2.77 0.02
C GLY A 478 11.74 -1.96 0.49
N THR A 479 12.94 -2.52 0.40
CA THR A 479 14.12 -1.89 0.99
C THR A 479 15.34 -1.96 0.10
N GLU A 480 16.14 -0.90 0.20
CA GLU A 480 17.55 -0.86 -0.13
C GLU A 480 18.36 -0.97 1.17
N ILE A 481 19.27 -1.94 1.24
CA ILE A 481 20.12 -2.17 2.42
C ILE A 481 21.58 -1.91 2.09
N TYR A 482 22.30 -1.38 3.07
CA TYR A 482 23.75 -1.16 2.99
C TYR A 482 24.45 -1.96 4.09
N VAL A 483 25.63 -2.50 3.80
CA VAL A 483 26.34 -3.39 4.74
C VAL A 483 26.68 -2.65 6.04
N SER A 484 26.49 -3.36 7.15
CA SER A 484 26.98 -2.98 8.47
C SER A 484 28.05 -3.97 8.94
N PRO A 485 28.85 -3.66 9.98
CA PRO A 485 29.88 -4.57 10.50
C PRO A 485 29.37 -5.97 10.90
N SER A 486 28.07 -6.14 11.13
CA SER A 486 27.41 -7.41 11.44
C SER A 486 26.66 -8.06 10.26
N GLY A 487 26.73 -7.46 9.07
CA GLY A 487 25.79 -7.72 7.97
C GLY A 487 24.45 -7.01 8.19
N ALA A 488 23.78 -6.61 7.10
CA ALA A 488 22.42 -6.09 7.14
C ALA A 488 21.43 -7.18 6.72
N ASN A 489 20.33 -7.32 7.46
CA ASN A 489 19.22 -8.23 7.15
C ASN A 489 17.90 -7.49 7.36
N ALA A 490 16.99 -7.56 6.39
CA ALA A 490 15.65 -7.01 6.46
C ALA A 490 14.61 -8.09 6.19
N GLU A 491 13.49 -8.04 6.90
CA GLU A 491 12.36 -8.95 6.74
C GLU A 491 11.03 -8.21 6.92
N TRP A 492 10.10 -8.38 5.98
CA TRP A 492 8.78 -7.75 6.03
C TRP A 492 7.72 -8.55 5.28
N THR A 493 6.46 -8.26 5.59
CA THR A 493 5.30 -8.93 5.02
C THR A 493 4.25 -7.91 4.58
N LEU A 494 3.63 -8.14 3.42
CA LEU A 494 2.44 -7.42 2.98
C LEU A 494 1.17 -8.25 3.24
N LEU A 495 0.14 -7.61 3.77
CA LEU A 495 -1.16 -8.19 4.15
C LEU A 495 -2.34 -7.39 3.55
N GLU A 496 -3.54 -7.96 3.60
CA GLU A 496 -4.78 -7.23 3.34
C GLU A 496 -5.31 -6.53 4.60
N SER A 497 -5.99 -5.40 4.40
CA SER A 497 -6.74 -4.68 5.42
C SER A 497 -8.24 -5.03 5.42
N PRO A 498 -8.93 -5.08 6.58
CA PRO A 498 -10.39 -5.12 6.59
C PRO A 498 -10.96 -3.86 5.92
N ASN A 499 -11.69 -4.03 4.82
CA ASN A 499 -12.27 -2.94 4.03
C ASN A 499 -13.76 -3.21 3.84
N PHE A 500 -14.62 -2.59 4.64
CA PHE A 500 -16.07 -2.61 4.48
C PHE A 500 -16.67 -1.35 5.10
N LYS A 501 -17.76 -0.87 4.49
CA LYS A 501 -18.59 0.21 5.01
C LYS A 501 -19.96 -0.33 5.41
N VAL A 502 -20.66 0.39 6.26
CA VAL A 502 -22.06 0.11 6.61
C VAL A 502 -22.88 1.32 6.22
N ARG A 503 -23.89 1.10 5.37
CA ARG A 503 -24.87 2.12 5.02
C ARG A 503 -26.19 1.81 5.72
N LEU A 504 -26.83 2.81 6.30
CA LEU A 504 -28.15 2.64 6.95
C LEU A 504 -28.85 3.98 7.13
N THR A 505 -30.18 3.97 7.17
CA THR A 505 -31.00 5.11 7.58
C THR A 505 -31.58 4.83 8.95
N LEU A 506 -31.32 5.71 9.92
CA LEU A 506 -31.77 5.57 11.31
C LEU A 506 -32.69 6.74 11.68
N ASP A 507 -33.86 6.41 12.23
CA ASP A 507 -34.81 7.36 12.82
C ASP A 507 -35.14 6.94 14.26
N ILE A 508 -34.77 7.76 15.24
CA ILE A 508 -35.04 7.51 16.66
C ILE A 508 -36.23 8.36 17.08
N LYS A 509 -37.33 7.70 17.43
CA LYS A 509 -38.56 8.36 17.90
C LYS A 509 -38.56 8.53 19.41
N GLN A 510 -37.98 7.58 20.14
CA GLN A 510 -37.84 7.62 21.59
C GLN A 510 -36.53 6.92 22.01
N GLY A 511 -35.73 7.58 22.86
CA GLY A 511 -34.34 7.19 23.11
C GLY A 511 -34.06 6.40 24.40
N GLY A 512 -35.06 5.91 25.13
CA GLY A 512 -34.83 5.10 26.34
C GLY A 512 -34.45 5.86 27.62
N GLY A 513 -34.46 7.20 27.61
CA GLY A 513 -34.16 8.04 28.77
C GLY A 513 -32.77 8.70 28.73
N SER A 514 -32.35 9.33 29.83
CA SER A 514 -31.03 9.99 29.94
C SER A 514 -29.88 9.00 30.11
N ASP A 515 -30.18 7.84 30.69
CA ASP A 515 -29.15 6.89 31.11
C ASP A 515 -28.96 5.76 30.08
N SER A 516 -29.84 5.65 29.09
CA SER A 516 -29.75 4.65 28.03
C SER A 516 -28.51 4.84 27.17
N GLN A 517 -27.99 3.73 26.67
CA GLN A 517 -27.02 3.73 25.60
C GLN A 517 -27.75 3.37 24.30
N PHE A 518 -27.47 4.12 23.24
CA PHE A 518 -27.99 3.81 21.91
C PHE A 518 -26.81 3.71 20.98
N TYR A 519 -26.58 2.51 20.47
CA TYR A 519 -25.47 2.19 19.61
C TYR A 519 -25.88 2.45 18.16
N LEU A 520 -25.32 3.50 17.55
CA LEU A 520 -25.41 3.70 16.10
C LEU A 520 -24.75 2.53 15.37
N LEU A 521 -23.70 1.99 15.98
CA LEU A 521 -23.00 0.82 15.53
C LEU A 521 -22.36 0.13 16.74
N ASP A 522 -22.58 -1.17 16.86
CA ASP A 522 -21.84 -2.08 17.73
C ASP A 522 -21.27 -3.20 16.84
N ILE A 523 -19.94 -3.38 16.84
CA ILE A 523 -19.29 -4.47 16.13
C ILE A 523 -18.61 -5.42 17.10
N GLY A 524 -18.89 -6.71 16.95
CA GLY A 524 -18.34 -7.77 17.78
C GLY A 524 -17.42 -8.71 16.99
N SER A 525 -16.35 -9.17 17.63
CA SER A 525 -15.38 -10.10 17.08
C SER A 525 -14.74 -10.95 18.19
N CYS A 526 -13.92 -11.94 17.82
CA CYS A 526 -13.17 -12.76 18.75
C CYS A 526 -11.75 -13.06 18.23
N TRP A 527 -10.74 -12.82 19.07
CA TRP A 527 -9.37 -13.32 18.87
C TRP A 527 -8.64 -13.48 20.21
N LYS A 528 -7.55 -14.23 20.24
CA LYS A 528 -6.73 -14.43 21.47
C LYS A 528 -5.73 -13.28 21.66
N ASN A 529 -5.28 -13.04 22.89
CA ASN A 529 -4.28 -12.00 23.18
C ASN A 529 -2.93 -12.22 22.47
N ASN A 530 -2.64 -13.44 22.01
CA ASN A 530 -1.45 -13.77 21.24
C ASN A 530 -1.63 -13.60 19.71
N GLY A 531 -2.79 -13.11 19.27
CA GLY A 531 -3.15 -12.89 17.87
C GLY A 531 -3.65 -14.11 17.11
N ASP A 532 -3.83 -15.27 17.77
CA ASP A 532 -4.54 -16.41 17.19
C ASP A 532 -6.04 -16.13 17.05
N PRO A 533 -6.73 -16.74 16.05
CA PRO A 533 -8.19 -16.78 16.03
C PRO A 533 -8.73 -17.47 17.29
N CYS A 534 -9.95 -17.09 17.70
CA CYS A 534 -10.65 -17.84 18.73
C CYS A 534 -10.96 -19.28 18.26
N ASP A 535 -10.87 -20.23 19.18
CA ASP A 535 -11.10 -21.65 18.92
C ASP A 535 -12.14 -22.29 19.86
N GLY A 536 -12.80 -21.48 20.70
CA GLY A 536 -13.76 -21.90 21.70
C GLY A 536 -13.15 -22.17 23.07
N ASP A 537 -11.84 -21.97 23.26
CA ASP A 537 -11.21 -22.04 24.57
C ASP A 537 -11.50 -20.78 25.39
N VAL A 538 -12.48 -20.88 26.30
CA VAL A 538 -12.93 -19.78 27.16
C VAL A 538 -11.84 -19.17 28.04
N LEU A 539 -10.70 -19.84 28.25
CA LEU A 539 -9.58 -19.31 29.02
C LEU A 539 -8.72 -18.34 28.21
N THR A 540 -8.56 -18.60 26.92
CA THR A 540 -7.62 -17.86 26.05
C THR A 540 -8.32 -16.98 25.01
N ASP A 541 -9.56 -17.32 24.65
CA ASP A 541 -10.41 -16.52 23.79
C ASP A 541 -10.76 -15.17 24.44
N VAL A 542 -10.81 -14.14 23.62
CA VAL A 542 -11.24 -12.80 24.04
C VAL A 542 -12.23 -12.26 23.02
N THR A 543 -13.44 -11.99 23.49
CA THR A 543 -14.47 -11.31 22.70
C THR A 543 -14.27 -9.80 22.76
N ARG A 544 -14.41 -9.13 21.63
CA ARG A 544 -14.08 -7.72 21.52
C ARG A 544 -15.19 -6.94 20.85
N TYR A 545 -15.51 -5.79 21.43
CA TYR A 545 -16.56 -4.91 20.94
C TYR A 545 -16.03 -3.51 20.68
N SER A 546 -16.56 -2.89 19.63
CA SER A 546 -16.42 -1.46 19.35
C SER A 546 -17.79 -0.85 19.14
N GLU A 547 -18.14 0.12 19.97
CA GLU A 547 -19.50 0.64 20.07
C GLU A 547 -19.52 2.17 19.96
N MET A 548 -20.41 2.72 19.14
CA MET A 548 -20.65 4.17 19.02
C MET A 548 -21.96 4.56 19.70
N ILE A 549 -21.89 5.26 20.82
CA ILE A 549 -23.07 5.69 21.58
C ILE A 549 -23.50 7.09 21.14
N ILE A 550 -24.72 7.22 20.61
CA ILE A 550 -25.25 8.50 20.07
C ILE A 550 -26.24 9.23 20.97
N ASN A 551 -26.59 8.67 22.14
CA ASN A 551 -27.40 9.39 23.12
C ASN A 551 -26.64 10.64 23.61
N PRO A 552 -27.13 11.88 23.37
CA PRO A 552 -26.43 13.11 23.73
C PRO A 552 -26.25 13.27 25.24
N ALA A 553 -27.08 12.61 26.04
CA ALA A 553 -26.97 12.60 27.50
C ALA A 553 -25.77 11.80 28.00
N THR A 554 -25.26 10.84 27.21
CA THR A 554 -24.08 10.05 27.59
C THR A 554 -22.84 10.93 27.69
N THR A 555 -22.17 10.87 28.82
CA THR A 555 -20.92 11.61 29.09
C THR A 555 -19.71 10.69 29.03
N SER A 556 -18.56 11.25 28.67
CA SER A 556 -17.30 10.50 28.68
C SER A 556 -16.89 10.09 30.10
N TRP A 557 -16.57 8.81 30.30
CA TRP A 557 -15.92 8.32 31.52
C TRP A 557 -14.40 8.38 31.40
N CYS A 558 -13.87 8.26 30.17
CA CYS A 558 -12.48 8.53 29.85
C CYS A 558 -12.16 10.03 30.00
N ARG A 559 -11.50 10.43 31.09
CA ARG A 559 -11.18 11.84 31.36
C ARG A 559 -9.73 12.00 31.77
N SER A 560 -9.19 13.21 31.66
CA SER A 560 -7.81 13.52 32.08
C SER A 560 -7.56 13.22 33.57
N ASP A 561 -8.61 13.24 34.39
CA ASP A 561 -8.59 12.89 35.82
C ASP A 561 -9.05 11.44 36.11
N ASN A 562 -9.50 10.70 35.08
CA ASN A 562 -9.92 9.30 35.17
C ASN A 562 -9.41 8.51 33.95
N LEU A 563 -8.13 8.15 33.98
CA LEU A 563 -7.46 7.43 32.90
C LEU A 563 -7.77 5.93 32.85
N VAL A 564 -8.38 5.39 33.92
CA VAL A 564 -8.75 3.97 34.07
C VAL A 564 -9.67 3.52 32.93
N SER A 565 -10.60 4.38 32.54
CA SER A 565 -11.58 4.16 31.47
C SER A 565 -11.09 4.62 30.09
N CYS A 566 -9.81 4.99 29.94
CA CYS A 566 -9.25 5.46 28.68
C CYS A 566 -8.37 4.39 28.03
N PRO A 567 -8.43 4.22 26.69
CA PRO A 567 -7.46 3.38 26.01
C PRO A 567 -6.05 3.96 26.19
N PRO A 568 -4.99 3.11 26.26
CA PRO A 568 -3.61 3.57 26.48
C PRO A 568 -3.16 4.66 25.51
N TYR A 569 -3.64 4.60 24.27
CA TYR A 569 -3.43 5.63 23.27
C TYR A 569 -4.61 5.75 22.31
N HIS A 570 -4.66 6.89 21.63
CA HIS A 570 -5.56 7.22 20.55
C HIS A 570 -4.75 7.41 19.27
N ILE A 571 -5.28 6.95 18.14
CA ILE A 571 -4.74 7.25 16.81
C ILE A 571 -5.63 8.32 16.19
N SER A 572 -5.08 9.54 16.08
CA SER A 572 -5.79 10.68 15.47
C SER A 572 -6.19 10.44 14.03
N SER A 573 -7.09 11.29 13.53
CA SER A 573 -7.46 11.38 12.11
C SER A 573 -6.26 11.38 11.14
N THR A 574 -5.10 11.94 11.55
CA THR A 574 -3.84 11.99 10.78
C THR A 574 -2.87 10.84 11.05
N GLY A 575 -3.29 9.81 11.81
CA GLY A 575 -2.47 8.62 12.10
C GLY A 575 -1.49 8.79 13.28
N THR A 576 -1.46 9.95 13.93
CA THR A 576 -0.57 10.21 15.08
C THR A 576 -1.08 9.48 16.32
N VAL A 577 -0.20 8.66 16.92
CA VAL A 577 -0.43 8.06 18.24
C VAL A 577 -0.28 9.13 19.33
N ILE A 578 -1.33 9.29 20.13
CA ILE A 578 -1.42 10.22 21.26
C ILE A 578 -1.73 9.39 22.50
N HIS A 579 -0.79 9.33 23.45
CA HIS A 579 -0.98 8.57 24.68
C HIS A 579 -1.97 9.28 25.61
N ARG A 580 -2.75 8.51 26.38
CA ARG A 580 -3.72 9.05 27.34
C ARG A 580 -3.14 9.91 28.45
N ASN A 581 -1.82 9.91 28.63
CA ASN A 581 -1.14 10.79 29.58
C ASN A 581 -0.84 12.18 28.98
N ASP A 582 -0.94 12.33 27.66
CA ASP A 582 -0.84 13.63 27.01
C ASP A 582 -2.19 14.35 27.08
N THR A 583 -2.44 14.95 28.24
CA THR A 583 -3.72 15.61 28.55
C THR A 583 -4.06 16.78 27.63
N SER A 584 -3.07 17.30 26.90
CA SER A 584 -3.23 18.44 25.99
C SER A 584 -3.74 18.03 24.61
N ARG A 585 -3.53 16.77 24.20
CA ARG A 585 -3.85 16.29 22.84
C ARG A 585 -4.77 15.09 22.81
N PHE A 586 -4.87 14.32 23.90
CA PHE A 586 -5.72 13.13 23.91
C PHE A 586 -7.20 13.53 23.86
N PRO A 587 -8.01 13.01 22.92
CA PRO A 587 -9.39 13.41 22.78
C PRO A 587 -10.29 12.62 23.75
N TYR A 588 -10.18 12.94 25.04
CA TYR A 588 -10.97 12.29 26.11
C TYR A 588 -12.47 12.25 25.80
N SER A 589 -13.01 13.37 25.29
CA SER A 589 -14.41 13.50 24.89
C SER A 589 -14.87 12.56 23.77
N ALA A 590 -13.95 11.96 23.02
CA ALA A 590 -14.25 11.03 21.93
C ALA A 590 -14.52 9.59 22.43
N TYR A 591 -14.15 9.29 23.67
CA TYR A 591 -14.27 7.97 24.28
C TYR A 591 -15.25 8.00 25.45
N HIS A 592 -16.18 7.05 25.49
CA HIS A 592 -16.99 6.80 26.68
C HIS A 592 -16.22 5.94 27.66
N LEU A 593 -15.86 4.72 27.26
CA LEU A 593 -15.24 3.68 28.08
C LEU A 593 -14.24 2.87 27.25
N TYR A 594 -13.12 2.53 27.86
CA TYR A 594 -12.28 1.41 27.50
C TYR A 594 -12.15 0.50 28.72
N CYS A 595 -12.38 -0.80 28.52
CA CYS A 595 -12.04 -1.81 29.51
C CYS A 595 -11.25 -2.93 28.85
N ALA A 596 -10.27 -3.46 29.58
CA ALA A 596 -9.32 -4.44 29.09
C ALA A 596 -9.77 -5.89 29.35
N PRO A 597 -9.22 -6.88 28.62
CA PRO A 597 -9.53 -8.27 28.87
C PRO A 597 -8.89 -8.79 30.14
N GLY A 598 -9.67 -9.49 30.96
CA GLY A 598 -9.25 -10.00 32.26
C GLY A 598 -8.13 -11.06 32.21
N ASN A 599 -7.88 -11.66 31.04
CA ASN A 599 -6.79 -12.61 30.81
C ASN A 599 -5.53 -11.97 30.15
N ALA A 600 -5.45 -10.63 30.11
CA ALA A 600 -4.28 -9.91 29.62
C ALA A 600 -3.13 -9.92 30.64
N ASN A 601 -1.91 -10.21 30.16
CA ASN A 601 -0.75 -10.38 31.03
C ASN A 601 0.09 -9.10 31.22
N TYR A 602 -0.06 -8.11 30.33
CA TYR A 602 0.86 -6.97 30.21
C TYR A 602 0.13 -5.62 30.13
N LEU A 603 -1.01 -5.50 30.82
CA LEU A 603 -1.80 -4.27 30.83
C LEU A 603 -1.04 -3.08 31.41
N GLU A 604 -1.12 -1.96 30.71
CA GLU A 604 -0.55 -0.68 31.16
C GLU A 604 -1.45 -0.04 32.21
N LYS A 605 -0.95 0.13 33.45
CA LYS A 605 -1.67 0.81 34.52
C LYS A 605 -1.75 2.33 34.26
N PRO A 606 -2.86 3.00 34.62
CA PRO A 606 -4.08 2.44 35.21
C PRO A 606 -4.97 1.77 34.15
N PHE A 607 -5.73 0.74 34.52
CA PHE A 607 -6.68 0.09 33.62
C PHE A 607 -7.87 -0.44 34.43
N ASP A 608 -9.01 -0.61 33.78
CA ASP A 608 -10.12 -1.42 34.27
C ASP A 608 -10.20 -2.71 33.47
N ILE A 609 -10.78 -3.74 34.08
CA ILE A 609 -11.12 -4.99 33.39
C ILE A 609 -12.61 -4.99 33.06
N CYS A 610 -12.97 -5.49 31.88
CA CYS A 610 -14.38 -5.63 31.54
C CYS A 610 -15.08 -6.62 32.49
N ASP A 611 -16.40 -6.47 32.66
CA ASP A 611 -17.19 -7.33 33.54
C ASP A 611 -16.97 -8.81 33.19
N PRO A 612 -16.39 -9.61 34.12
CA PRO A 612 -16.10 -11.01 33.87
C PRO A 612 -17.36 -11.89 33.81
N TYR A 613 -18.54 -11.37 34.16
CA TYR A 613 -19.79 -12.13 34.20
C TYR A 613 -20.66 -11.96 32.95
N SER A 614 -20.36 -10.98 32.09
CA SER A 614 -21.18 -10.69 30.91
C SER A 614 -20.93 -11.66 29.74
N ASN A 615 -19.81 -12.40 29.73
CA ASN A 615 -19.53 -13.47 28.77
C ASN A 615 -18.72 -14.62 29.42
N PRO A 616 -18.80 -15.86 28.89
CA PRO A 616 -18.03 -17.00 29.40
C PRO A 616 -16.51 -16.85 29.27
N GLN A 617 -16.06 -16.06 28.31
CA GLN A 617 -14.66 -15.73 28.00
C GLN A 617 -14.37 -14.27 28.31
N ALA A 618 -13.08 -13.90 28.37
CA ALA A 618 -12.67 -12.52 28.64
C ALA A 618 -13.19 -11.56 27.56
N GLN A 619 -13.41 -10.30 27.95
CA GLN A 619 -13.95 -9.27 27.05
C GLN A 619 -13.05 -8.07 26.97
N GLU A 620 -13.03 -7.41 25.83
CA GLU A 620 -12.48 -6.07 25.66
C GLU A 620 -13.52 -5.17 24.99
N LEU A 621 -13.79 -4.00 25.57
CA LEU A 621 -14.74 -3.04 24.99
C LEU A 621 -14.08 -1.69 24.76
N VAL A 622 -14.39 -1.12 23.58
CA VAL A 622 -14.08 0.26 23.21
C VAL A 622 -15.39 0.96 22.87
N GLN A 623 -15.86 1.83 23.75
CA GLN A 623 -17.04 2.65 23.52
C GLN A 623 -16.62 4.08 23.16
N ILE A 624 -17.09 4.58 22.02
CA ILE A 624 -16.80 5.91 21.48
C ILE A 624 -18.06 6.78 21.45
N LEU A 625 -17.85 8.10 21.42
CA LEU A 625 -18.90 9.13 21.40
C LEU A 625 -18.79 10.02 20.16
N PRO A 626 -19.90 10.66 19.72
CA PRO A 626 -19.89 11.65 18.65
C PRO A 626 -18.80 12.70 18.84
N HIS A 627 -17.89 12.78 17.88
CA HIS A 627 -16.71 13.63 17.96
C HIS A 627 -16.15 13.92 16.56
N PRO A 628 -15.55 15.10 16.30
CA PRO A 628 -14.98 15.42 15.00
C PRO A 628 -13.91 14.45 14.49
N GLU A 629 -13.22 13.74 15.40
CA GLU A 629 -12.22 12.72 15.05
C GLU A 629 -12.80 11.58 14.20
N TRP A 630 -14.10 11.29 14.36
CA TRP A 630 -14.76 10.17 13.68
C TRP A 630 -15.47 10.60 12.40
N ALA A 631 -15.64 11.91 12.18
CA ALA A 631 -16.41 12.46 11.07
C ALA A 631 -15.88 12.05 9.70
N MET A 632 -14.56 11.91 9.55
CA MET A 632 -13.92 11.45 8.32
C MET A 632 -14.30 10.02 7.92
N HIS A 633 -14.77 9.23 8.89
CA HIS A 633 -15.25 7.86 8.69
C HIS A 633 -16.79 7.81 8.55
N GLY A 634 -17.45 8.95 8.38
CA GLY A 634 -18.91 9.06 8.24
C GLY A 634 -19.68 9.02 9.55
N TYR A 635 -19.00 8.95 10.70
CA TYR A 635 -19.66 8.91 12.01
C TYR A 635 -20.09 10.29 12.51
N PRO A 636 -21.02 10.36 13.49
CA PRO A 636 -21.45 11.60 14.15
C PRO A 636 -20.29 12.48 14.62
N ALA A 637 -20.30 13.74 14.17
CA ALA A 637 -19.26 14.71 14.52
C ALA A 637 -19.55 15.43 15.84
N LYS A 638 -20.83 15.53 16.21
CA LYS A 638 -21.28 16.28 17.39
C LYS A 638 -22.40 15.52 18.12
N LYS A 639 -22.50 15.75 19.43
CA LYS A 639 -23.62 15.22 20.22
C LYS A 639 -24.96 15.67 19.64
N GLY A 640 -25.89 14.72 19.53
CA GLY A 640 -27.23 14.95 18.97
C GLY A 640 -27.34 14.66 17.47
N ASP A 641 -26.23 14.50 16.74
CA ASP A 641 -26.27 14.04 15.35
C ASP A 641 -26.87 12.62 15.28
N GLY A 642 -27.93 12.45 14.49
CA GLY A 642 -28.65 11.17 14.34
C GLY A 642 -29.56 10.82 15.52
N TRP A 643 -29.80 11.76 16.43
CA TRP A 643 -30.66 11.54 17.61
C TRP A 643 -32.13 11.89 17.32
N ILE A 644 -32.95 11.96 18.38
CA ILE A 644 -34.39 12.20 18.28
C ILE A 644 -34.70 13.47 17.47
N GLY A 645 -35.52 13.31 16.43
CA GLY A 645 -35.91 14.39 15.51
C GLY A 645 -34.90 14.66 14.38
N ASP A 646 -33.85 13.85 14.28
CA ASP A 646 -32.75 13.98 13.32
C ASP A 646 -32.51 12.65 12.59
N SER A 647 -33.54 12.20 11.85
CA SER A 647 -33.44 11.01 10.99
C SER A 647 -32.37 11.22 9.91
N ARG A 648 -31.42 10.29 9.79
CA ARG A 648 -30.28 10.40 8.87
C ARG A 648 -29.92 9.09 8.21
N THR A 649 -29.48 9.17 6.96
CA THR A 649 -28.73 8.11 6.29
C THR A 649 -27.24 8.28 6.58
N TRP A 650 -26.63 7.23 7.09
CA TRP A 650 -25.22 7.10 7.42
C TRP A 650 -24.53 6.22 6.38
N GLU A 651 -23.30 6.59 6.00
CA GLU A 651 -22.34 5.71 5.35
C GLU A 651 -21.08 5.68 6.21
N LEU A 652 -20.94 4.62 7.02
CA LEU A 652 -19.91 4.47 8.03
C LEU A 652 -18.75 3.65 7.47
N ASP A 653 -17.54 4.18 7.46
CA ASP A 653 -16.31 3.44 7.15
C ASP A 653 -15.81 2.66 8.38
N VAL A 654 -16.58 1.60 8.68
CA VAL A 654 -16.38 0.75 9.85
C VAL A 654 -15.04 0.01 9.80
N GLY A 655 -14.66 -0.51 8.63
CA GLY A 655 -13.39 -1.21 8.45
C GLY A 655 -12.20 -0.31 8.79
N THR A 656 -12.19 0.93 8.27
CA THR A 656 -11.11 1.87 8.55
C THR A 656 -11.12 2.39 9.99
N LEU A 657 -12.28 2.80 10.54
CA LEU A 657 -12.32 3.28 11.93
C LEU A 657 -11.87 2.20 12.92
N SER A 658 -12.39 0.98 12.77
CA SER A 658 -12.08 -0.13 13.69
C SER A 658 -10.61 -0.54 13.67
N SER A 659 -9.88 -0.28 12.57
CA SER A 659 -8.42 -0.46 12.49
C SER A 659 -7.62 0.57 13.29
N ARG A 660 -8.20 1.74 13.56
CA ARG A 660 -7.57 2.86 14.29
C ARG A 660 -7.83 2.80 15.80
N LEU A 661 -8.85 2.05 16.20
CA LEU A 661 -9.16 1.84 17.61
C LEU A 661 -8.14 0.90 18.26
N TYR A 662 -7.85 1.18 19.53
CA TYR A 662 -6.97 0.36 20.35
C TYR A 662 -7.67 -0.93 20.77
N PHE A 663 -7.01 -2.06 20.54
CA PHE A 663 -7.35 -3.35 21.13
C PHE A 663 -6.07 -3.98 21.67
N TYR A 664 -6.17 -4.55 22.86
CA TYR A 664 -5.06 -5.12 23.60
C TYR A 664 -4.53 -6.36 22.90
N GLN A 665 -3.21 -6.46 22.92
CA GLN A 665 -2.46 -7.59 22.43
C GLN A 665 -1.21 -7.80 23.28
N ASP A 666 -0.87 -9.06 23.58
CA ASP A 666 0.32 -9.40 24.35
C ASP A 666 1.59 -8.98 23.57
N PRO A 667 2.54 -8.25 24.20
CA PRO A 667 3.78 -7.85 23.57
C PRO A 667 4.56 -9.03 23.00
N GLY A 668 5.16 -8.85 21.82
CA GLY A 668 5.98 -9.87 21.16
C GLY A 668 5.19 -10.99 20.45
N THR A 669 3.86 -10.88 20.39
CA THR A 669 2.99 -11.85 19.68
C THR A 669 2.65 -11.37 18.27
N LYS A 670 2.20 -12.28 17.39
CA LYS A 670 1.87 -11.95 15.99
C LYS A 670 0.60 -11.07 15.94
N PRO A 671 0.53 -10.00 15.13
CA PRO A 671 -0.66 -9.14 15.09
C PRO A 671 -1.97 -9.91 14.88
N ALA A 672 -2.97 -9.62 15.70
CA ALA A 672 -4.28 -10.24 15.55
C ALA A 672 -4.97 -9.77 14.26
N LYS A 673 -5.53 -10.71 13.49
CA LYS A 673 -6.42 -10.35 12.39
C LYS A 673 -7.78 -9.94 12.94
N ARG A 674 -8.21 -8.72 12.65
CA ARG A 674 -9.54 -8.19 13.01
C ARG A 674 -10.59 -8.66 11.99
N VAL A 675 -11.44 -9.60 12.39
CA VAL A 675 -12.59 -10.09 11.60
C VAL A 675 -13.86 -9.81 12.39
N TRP A 676 -14.62 -8.79 11.99
CA TRP A 676 -15.87 -8.45 12.65
C TRP A 676 -16.96 -9.42 12.21
N SER A 677 -17.43 -10.26 13.14
CA SER A 677 -18.40 -11.33 12.88
C SER A 677 -19.84 -10.91 13.19
N SER A 678 -20.03 -9.75 13.81
CA SER A 678 -21.35 -9.20 14.11
C SER A 678 -21.36 -7.69 13.97
N ILE A 679 -22.50 -7.16 13.52
CA ILE A 679 -22.80 -5.74 13.45
C ILE A 679 -24.22 -5.56 13.98
N ASN A 680 -24.36 -4.80 15.05
CA ASN A 680 -25.62 -4.52 15.72
C ASN A 680 -25.91 -3.01 15.70
N ILE A 681 -27.20 -2.68 15.74
CA ILE A 681 -27.72 -1.33 15.99
C ILE A 681 -28.84 -1.49 17.00
N GLY A 682 -28.89 -0.63 17.99
CA GLY A 682 -29.98 -0.68 18.94
C GLY A 682 -29.70 0.08 20.21
N THR A 683 -30.39 -0.31 21.27
CA THR A 683 -30.39 0.42 22.53
C THR A 683 -30.32 -0.52 23.71
N GLU A 684 -29.54 -0.11 24.70
CA GLU A 684 -29.53 -0.64 26.04
C GLU A 684 -30.21 0.37 26.96
N ILE A 685 -31.22 -0.08 27.71
CA ILE A 685 -32.02 0.76 28.60
C ILE A 685 -31.84 0.31 30.05
N TYR A 686 -31.69 1.27 30.95
CA TYR A 686 -31.64 1.02 32.39
C TYR A 686 -32.97 1.36 33.05
N VAL A 687 -33.20 0.77 34.22
CA VAL A 687 -34.43 0.99 35.00
C VAL A 687 -34.57 2.47 35.36
N SER A 688 -35.72 3.08 35.05
CA SER A 688 -36.05 4.44 35.45
C SER A 688 -37.34 4.47 36.31
N PRO A 689 -37.47 5.43 37.26
CA PRO A 689 -38.66 5.52 38.12
C PRO A 689 -39.98 5.78 37.37
N SER A 690 -39.91 6.37 36.17
CA SER A 690 -41.08 6.67 35.33
C SER A 690 -41.36 5.61 34.26
N GLY A 691 -40.56 4.53 34.23
CA GLY A 691 -40.47 3.66 33.05
C GLY A 691 -39.68 4.31 31.93
N ALA A 692 -38.94 3.48 31.18
CA ALA A 692 -38.16 3.88 30.02
C ALA A 692 -38.68 3.12 28.80
N ASN A 693 -38.87 3.84 27.69
CA ASN A 693 -39.22 3.23 26.41
C ASN A 693 -38.29 3.77 25.32
N ALA A 694 -37.92 2.89 24.40
CA ALA A 694 -37.15 3.24 23.22
C ALA A 694 -37.90 2.76 21.97
N GLU A 695 -38.05 3.65 20.99
CA GLU A 695 -38.72 3.39 19.72
C GLU A 695 -37.88 4.00 18.61
N TRP A 696 -37.54 3.19 17.60
CA TRP A 696 -36.71 3.60 16.48
C TRP A 696 -37.02 2.73 15.26
N THR A 697 -36.66 3.22 14.09
CA THR A 697 -36.75 2.48 12.83
C THR A 697 -35.42 2.55 12.10
N VAL A 698 -35.04 1.45 11.47
CA VAL A 698 -33.91 1.38 10.55
C VAL A 698 -34.39 0.96 9.16
N SER A 699 -33.91 1.63 8.13
CA SER A 699 -34.11 1.26 6.72
C SER A 699 -32.78 1.36 5.97
N ASP A 700 -32.72 0.89 4.74
CA ASP A 700 -31.51 0.97 3.88
C ASP A 700 -30.24 0.41 4.52
N PHE A 701 -30.38 -0.55 5.44
CA PHE A 701 -29.26 -1.21 6.11
C PHE A 701 -28.56 -2.14 5.11
N ASP A 702 -27.32 -1.83 4.80
CA ASP A 702 -26.47 -2.55 3.86
C ASP A 702 -25.02 -2.59 4.36
N ILE A 703 -24.33 -3.68 4.07
CA ILE A 703 -22.91 -3.85 4.38
C ILE A 703 -22.16 -3.82 3.06
N LEU A 704 -21.56 -2.68 2.77
CA LEU A 704 -20.85 -2.42 1.53
C LEU A 704 -19.42 -2.94 1.65
N VAL A 705 -19.21 -4.16 1.18
CA VAL A 705 -17.86 -4.64 0.88
C VAL A 705 -17.44 -4.09 -0.50
N PRO A 706 -16.15 -3.78 -0.72
CA PRO A 706 -15.64 -3.49 -2.05
C PRO A 706 -16.11 -4.56 -3.02
N LYS A 707 -16.52 -4.17 -4.23
CA LYS A 707 -16.88 -5.13 -5.27
C LYS A 707 -15.67 -6.01 -5.57
N ASP A 708 -15.65 -7.20 -4.99
CA ASP A 708 -14.90 -8.31 -5.52
C ASP A 708 -15.56 -8.67 -6.86
N THR A 709 -14.82 -8.54 -7.95
CA THR A 709 -15.23 -9.11 -9.24
C THR A 709 -15.18 -10.65 -9.11
N LYS A 710 -16.23 -11.22 -8.52
CA LYS A 710 -16.73 -12.59 -8.65
C LYS A 710 -17.96 -12.77 -7.74
N GLU A 711 -19.13 -12.38 -8.26
CA GLU A 711 -20.38 -12.98 -7.81
C GLU A 711 -20.47 -14.38 -8.45
N ASP A 712 -20.05 -15.41 -7.71
CA ASP A 712 -20.68 -16.72 -7.87
C ASP A 712 -21.58 -16.89 -6.65
N GLY A 713 -22.88 -16.63 -6.89
CA GLY A 713 -23.89 -16.68 -5.87
C GLY A 713 -24.02 -18.07 -5.28
N HIS A 714 -23.60 -18.22 -4.02
CA HIS A 714 -24.24 -19.10 -3.06
C HIS A 714 -24.14 -18.43 -1.69
N GLY A 715 -25.25 -17.82 -1.27
CA GLY A 715 -25.41 -17.34 0.08
C GLY A 715 -25.30 -18.51 1.06
N TYR A 716 -24.42 -18.37 2.04
CA TYR A 716 -24.47 -19.18 3.25
C TYR A 716 -25.56 -18.59 4.15
N MET A 717 -26.66 -19.34 4.31
CA MET A 717 -27.32 -19.44 5.61
C MET A 717 -26.46 -20.29 6.53
#